data_AF-A0A178Z7F1-F1
#
_entry.id   AF-A0A178Z7F1-F1
#
_cell.length_a   1.000
_cell.length_b   1.000
_cell.length_c   1.000
_cell.angle_alpha   90.00
_cell.angle_beta   90.00
_cell.angle_gamma   90.00
#
_symmetry.space_group_name_H-M   'P 1'
#
loop_
_entity.id
_entity.type
_entity.pdbx_description
1 polymer ?
#
loop_
_entity_poly.entity_id
_entity_poly.type
_entity_poly.pdbx_seq_one_letter_code
_entity_poly.pdbx_strand_id
1 'polypeptide(L)'
;MHSTGRHQRPFDASSSGISKIVSTYEHFQRTQNTHENARLVHVVDIVCDNRGVMELVTDHIEPLGDFVKDVVIMSCSVEGLDPSRLEFRMACIEPLRLVFPRRSSLEDRRTLASDDFKTLALDLVLAVQSLPASRLLPSTTGRGTLLTELSGLIPVIESSEFDAERIVPLLRVVVNKEPDEIIFAKTYAAMTEATPPPRPQAQFLQTPYTHSTSSVVNSSEQRQYMDGLLKEEMGPLYIGIPGFHDVFAGKIPCLEENAAAVFKKCQEGGVPLYREDTGWRDWPKGAQEKEVLKWFAERVQLFRDFAEDLISIPSTSRGPLTRPNKASEGSTAGQKPDIGFVEDLDADEDAVYHWSQILVPGELKGNPAFDMATKTWLDLARYAREVLIAQDTRRFVLGFTLCGSIMRLWEFDRVGGIASEPFDINKDGLRFVSAVLGFLWMDREQLGFDPTIVESDGVRYMKITRNGRDERLILDALMRRGSSVVGRATTCWRAYREGDKSRAPLVIKDSWQYPERDQEGELLREATEKGVENVARYYHHETVQVGSIDDDVQTNIRKVLDISKAANFLSQSRKTESSMMPPSTSVSQEIIERGRSFKVPSGIGRKRSSSSIQVPIPAGKRTCSTSPTKKIISPTSLNRIHRRVIVSDYGKPIYRASSWAAMLAALEGCIKGYKALYQAGILHRDISVGNLMMNEDPTNPSWPAFLIDLDLAIRTQREGSSGAHGKTGTRAFMAIWALLGKKHSAMHDYESFFWVLFWICIHYDGPNTKGRAVRRFEKWNFMDPEELAGIKLGLVADEEVFLETLEQYVTLYYRPP
;
A
#
# COMPACT_ATOMS: atom_id res chain seq x y z
N MET A 1 -80.37 -12.74 1.75
CA MET A 1 -79.50 -12.03 0.80
C MET A 1 -78.20 -11.70 1.51
N HIS A 2 -77.09 -11.99 0.83
CA HIS A 2 -75.74 -12.19 1.37
C HIS A 2 -75.05 -10.93 1.91
N SER A 3 -74.30 -11.12 3.00
CA SER A 3 -73.08 -10.37 3.31
C SER A 3 -72.22 -11.22 4.26
N THR A 4 -71.16 -11.82 3.72
CA THR A 4 -70.14 -12.58 4.45
C THR A 4 -68.82 -11.81 4.39
N GLY A 5 -68.43 -11.18 5.49
CA GLY A 5 -67.06 -10.73 5.72
C GLY A 5 -66.26 -11.84 6.38
N ARG A 6 -65.22 -12.34 5.69
CA ARG A 6 -64.19 -13.22 6.27
C ARG A 6 -62.86 -12.47 6.27
N HIS A 7 -62.24 -12.45 7.45
CA HIS A 7 -60.86 -12.03 7.69
C HIS A 7 -59.88 -12.62 6.66
N GLN A 8 -59.09 -11.76 6.00
CA GLN A 8 -57.84 -12.13 5.34
C GLN A 8 -56.68 -11.83 6.28
N ARG A 9 -55.84 -12.85 6.52
CA ARG A 9 -54.57 -12.75 7.25
C ARG A 9 -53.53 -12.01 6.41
N PRO A 10 -52.57 -11.29 7.02
CA PRO A 10 -51.43 -10.75 6.29
C PRO A 10 -50.48 -11.90 5.89
N PHE A 11 -49.98 -11.85 4.67
CA PHE A 11 -48.92 -12.71 4.17
C PHE A 11 -47.59 -12.24 4.77
N ASP A 12 -46.96 -13.09 5.58
CA ASP A 12 -45.55 -12.96 5.96
C ASP A 12 -44.67 -13.09 4.71
N ALA A 13 -43.91 -12.03 4.39
CA ALA A 13 -42.80 -12.06 3.46
C ALA A 13 -41.50 -11.93 4.28
N SER A 14 -41.17 -12.97 5.02
CA SER A 14 -39.98 -13.04 5.86
C SER A 14 -38.84 -13.82 5.19
N SER A 15 -37.61 -13.41 5.47
CA SER A 15 -36.42 -14.27 5.65
C SER A 15 -35.81 -15.06 4.47
N SER A 16 -36.49 -15.27 3.34
CA SER A 16 -36.05 -16.33 2.41
C SER A 16 -34.90 -15.97 1.45
N GLY A 17 -34.67 -14.68 1.16
CA GLY A 17 -33.63 -14.24 0.21
C GLY A 17 -32.22 -14.16 0.83
N ILE A 18 -32.12 -13.57 2.02
CA ILE A 18 -30.84 -13.35 2.70
C ILE A 18 -30.39 -14.61 3.45
N SER A 19 -31.32 -15.39 4.01
CA SER A 19 -31.01 -16.72 4.55
C SER A 19 -30.40 -17.65 3.49
N LYS A 20 -30.81 -17.52 2.22
CA LYS A 20 -30.18 -18.24 1.10
C LYS A 20 -28.78 -17.73 0.77
N ILE A 21 -28.50 -16.43 0.88
CA ILE A 21 -27.15 -15.87 0.65
C ILE A 21 -26.18 -16.32 1.75
N VAL A 22 -26.59 -16.23 3.01
CA VAL A 22 -25.80 -16.68 4.16
C VAL A 22 -25.63 -18.20 4.13
N SER A 23 -26.67 -18.96 3.83
CA SER A 23 -26.59 -20.42 3.65
C SER A 23 -25.68 -20.81 2.48
N THR A 24 -25.71 -20.07 1.36
CA THR A 24 -24.84 -20.35 0.20
C THR A 24 -23.39 -20.02 0.52
N TYR A 25 -23.14 -18.95 1.28
CA TYR A 25 -21.82 -18.56 1.75
C TYR A 25 -21.24 -19.54 2.79
N GLU A 26 -22.06 -20.00 3.74
CA GLU A 26 -21.68 -21.02 4.74
C GLU A 26 -21.51 -22.42 4.11
N HIS A 27 -22.31 -22.76 3.11
CA HIS A 27 -22.18 -24.02 2.37
C HIS A 27 -20.90 -24.04 1.53
N PHE A 28 -20.58 -22.93 0.86
CA PHE A 28 -19.35 -22.77 0.07
C PHE A 28 -18.07 -22.78 0.94
N GLN A 29 -18.15 -22.33 2.19
CA GLN A 29 -17.04 -22.47 3.16
C GLN A 29 -16.74 -23.93 3.52
N ARG A 30 -17.70 -24.86 3.36
CA ARG A 30 -17.55 -26.27 3.73
C ARG A 30 -17.11 -27.17 2.58
N THR A 31 -17.29 -26.78 1.32
CA THR A 31 -17.02 -27.62 0.14
C THR A 31 -15.86 -27.09 -0.70
N GLN A 32 -14.62 -27.26 -0.23
CA GLN A 32 -13.42 -27.17 -1.07
C GLN A 32 -13.19 -28.45 -1.89
N ASN A 33 -14.16 -28.87 -2.69
CA ASN A 33 -13.93 -29.95 -3.66
C ASN A 33 -14.62 -29.64 -4.99
N THR A 34 -13.82 -29.63 -6.05
CA THR A 34 -14.21 -29.32 -7.42
C THR A 34 -15.09 -30.43 -7.98
N HIS A 35 -16.42 -30.27 -7.95
CA HIS A 35 -17.34 -30.88 -8.94
C HIS A 35 -18.78 -30.33 -8.94
N GLU A 36 -19.18 -29.45 -8.02
CA GLU A 36 -20.56 -28.90 -7.96
C GLU A 36 -20.68 -27.42 -8.42
N ASN A 37 -20.12 -27.07 -9.58
CA ASN A 37 -20.14 -25.69 -10.09
C ASN A 37 -21.38 -25.29 -10.93
N ALA A 38 -22.47 -26.08 -10.90
CA ALA A 38 -23.66 -25.78 -11.71
C ALA A 38 -24.72 -24.87 -11.04
N ARG A 39 -24.49 -24.39 -9.79
CA ARG A 39 -25.48 -23.56 -9.06
C ARG A 39 -25.12 -22.08 -8.90
N LEU A 40 -24.09 -21.58 -9.59
CA LEU A 40 -23.53 -20.24 -9.39
C LEU A 40 -24.03 -19.17 -10.39
N VAL A 41 -25.27 -19.29 -10.88
CA VAL A 41 -25.88 -18.31 -11.82
C VAL A 41 -26.78 -17.27 -11.12
N HIS A 42 -27.16 -17.45 -9.85
CA HIS A 42 -28.22 -16.64 -9.23
C HIS A 42 -27.78 -15.37 -8.46
N VAL A 43 -26.50 -14.98 -8.43
CA VAL A 43 -26.08 -13.76 -7.69
C VAL A 43 -26.38 -12.47 -8.49
N VAL A 44 -26.63 -12.58 -9.80
CA VAL A 44 -26.96 -11.41 -10.65
C VAL A 44 -28.47 -11.14 -10.74
N ASP A 45 -29.32 -12.15 -10.49
CA ASP A 45 -30.78 -11.97 -10.52
C ASP A 45 -31.34 -11.27 -9.27
N ILE A 46 -30.66 -11.37 -8.12
CA ILE A 46 -31.15 -10.82 -6.84
C ILE A 46 -31.11 -9.29 -6.81
N VAL A 47 -30.34 -8.65 -7.70
CA VAL A 47 -30.30 -7.19 -7.84
C VAL A 47 -31.43 -6.65 -8.73
N CYS A 48 -32.19 -7.53 -9.41
CA CYS A 48 -33.25 -7.14 -10.35
C CYS A 48 -34.67 -7.54 -9.92
N ASP A 49 -34.89 -8.02 -8.69
CA ASP A 49 -36.23 -8.52 -8.28
C ASP A 49 -37.09 -7.51 -7.49
N ASN A 50 -36.96 -6.21 -7.82
CA ASN A 50 -38.04 -5.25 -7.58
C ASN A 50 -38.79 -5.06 -8.90
N ARG A 51 -39.86 -5.85 -9.07
CA ARG A 51 -40.72 -5.93 -10.26
C ARG A 51 -40.94 -4.57 -10.92
N GLY A 52 -40.32 -4.39 -12.09
CA GLY A 52 -40.55 -3.20 -12.90
C GLY A 52 -39.69 -3.04 -14.14
N VAL A 53 -39.05 -4.08 -14.70
CA VAL A 53 -38.42 -4.00 -16.03
C VAL A 53 -38.53 -5.34 -16.77
N MET A 54 -39.54 -5.40 -17.64
CA MET A 54 -39.60 -6.09 -18.95
C MET A 54 -39.41 -7.61 -19.03
N GLU A 55 -40.54 -8.27 -19.33
CA GLU A 55 -40.62 -9.25 -20.43
C GLU A 55 -39.73 -8.84 -21.61
N LEU A 56 -38.61 -9.52 -21.82
CA LEU A 56 -37.95 -9.76 -23.10
C LEU A 56 -36.61 -10.45 -22.80
N VAL A 57 -36.23 -11.41 -23.65
CA VAL A 57 -35.04 -12.27 -23.57
C VAL A 57 -35.27 -13.63 -22.86
N THR A 58 -36.17 -14.42 -23.44
CA THR A 58 -35.94 -15.86 -23.58
C THR A 58 -35.73 -16.15 -25.05
N ASP A 59 -34.50 -16.51 -25.45
CA ASP A 59 -34.21 -17.61 -26.38
C ASP A 59 -32.71 -17.64 -26.74
N HIS A 60 -32.14 -18.84 -26.66
CA HIS A 60 -30.81 -19.31 -27.09
C HIS A 60 -29.63 -19.26 -26.11
N ILE A 61 -29.47 -20.35 -25.33
CA ILE A 61 -28.15 -20.90 -24.97
C ILE A 61 -28.21 -22.45 -25.04
N GLU A 62 -27.86 -23.04 -26.18
CA GLU A 62 -27.12 -24.32 -26.23
C GLU A 62 -25.63 -23.94 -26.12
N PRO A 63 -24.79 -24.55 -25.26
CA PRO A 63 -24.60 -26.00 -25.12
C PRO A 63 -24.36 -26.48 -23.66
N LEU A 64 -25.25 -27.32 -23.13
CA LEU A 64 -25.05 -28.05 -21.86
C LEU A 64 -25.28 -29.57 -21.99
N GLY A 65 -25.41 -30.06 -23.23
CA GLY A 65 -25.87 -31.43 -23.55
C GLY A 65 -24.83 -32.54 -23.39
N ASP A 66 -23.53 -32.22 -23.41
CA ASP A 66 -22.49 -33.26 -23.46
C ASP A 66 -21.86 -33.60 -22.09
N PHE A 67 -22.09 -32.80 -21.05
CA PHE A 67 -21.57 -33.07 -19.70
C PHE A 67 -22.48 -33.99 -18.86
N VAL A 68 -23.75 -34.16 -19.27
CA VAL A 68 -24.76 -34.94 -18.52
C VAL A 68 -24.76 -36.43 -18.88
N LYS A 69 -24.09 -36.84 -19.96
CA LYS A 69 -24.00 -38.26 -20.35
C LYS A 69 -22.98 -39.07 -19.54
N ASP A 70 -21.96 -38.43 -18.97
CA ASP A 70 -20.88 -39.14 -18.27
C ASP A 70 -21.18 -39.43 -16.78
N VAL A 71 -22.16 -38.75 -16.19
CA VAL A 71 -22.50 -38.89 -14.76
C VAL A 71 -23.55 -40.00 -14.51
N VAL A 72 -24.28 -40.45 -15.54
CA VAL A 72 -25.35 -41.46 -15.42
C VAL A 72 -24.82 -42.91 -15.49
N ILE A 73 -23.54 -43.12 -15.78
CA ILE A 73 -22.93 -44.47 -15.86
C ILE A 73 -22.44 -44.98 -14.48
N MET A 74 -22.39 -44.14 -13.45
CA MET A 74 -21.83 -44.51 -12.13
C MET A 74 -22.85 -45.02 -11.09
N SER A 75 -24.15 -45.13 -11.42
CA SER A 75 -25.20 -45.55 -10.48
C SER A 75 -25.79 -46.94 -10.75
N CYS A 76 -25.17 -47.77 -11.57
CA CYS A 76 -25.59 -49.17 -11.79
C CYS A 76 -24.42 -50.15 -11.63
N SER A 77 -24.17 -50.64 -10.41
CA SER A 77 -23.47 -51.91 -10.14
C SER A 77 -23.31 -52.17 -8.64
N VAL A 78 -24.42 -52.43 -7.94
CA VAL A 78 -24.38 -53.00 -6.58
C VAL A 78 -25.29 -54.23 -6.52
N GLU A 79 -25.01 -55.23 -7.35
CA GLU A 79 -25.49 -56.60 -7.16
C GLU A 79 -24.39 -57.55 -7.68
N GLY A 80 -23.49 -57.99 -6.80
CA GLY A 80 -22.44 -58.96 -7.18
C GLY A 80 -21.17 -58.99 -6.33
N LEU A 81 -21.24 -58.97 -5.00
CA LEU A 81 -20.06 -59.13 -4.12
C LEU A 81 -20.35 -59.93 -2.83
N ASP A 82 -21.09 -61.04 -2.94
CA ASP A 82 -21.36 -61.92 -1.79
C ASP A 82 -20.23 -62.94 -1.46
N PRO A 83 -19.43 -63.45 -2.42
CA PRO A 83 -18.34 -64.41 -2.12
C PRO A 83 -17.10 -63.77 -1.46
N SER A 84 -16.81 -62.50 -1.75
CA SER A 84 -15.61 -61.77 -1.29
C SER A 84 -15.67 -61.34 0.19
N ARG A 85 -16.86 -61.27 0.78
CA ARG A 85 -17.06 -60.91 2.19
C ARG A 85 -16.63 -62.01 3.17
N LEU A 86 -16.69 -63.28 2.75
CA LEU A 86 -16.27 -64.41 3.59
C LEU A 86 -14.74 -64.57 3.61
N GLU A 87 -14.08 -64.32 2.47
CA GLU A 87 -12.61 -64.32 2.34
C GLU A 87 -11.95 -63.18 3.13
N PHE A 88 -12.54 -61.98 3.15
CA PHE A 88 -12.04 -60.83 3.92
C PHE A 88 -12.01 -61.10 5.45
N ARG A 89 -13.05 -61.78 5.98
CA ARG A 89 -13.10 -62.18 7.40
C ARG A 89 -12.05 -63.24 7.76
N MET A 90 -11.76 -64.17 6.86
CA MET A 90 -10.79 -65.26 7.10
C MET A 90 -9.34 -64.79 6.94
N ALA A 91 -9.05 -63.88 6.01
CA ALA A 91 -7.69 -63.44 5.70
C ALA A 91 -7.16 -62.32 6.62
N CYS A 92 -8.02 -61.39 7.06
CA CYS A 92 -7.58 -60.22 7.84
C CYS A 92 -7.83 -60.37 9.35
N ILE A 93 -8.93 -61.00 9.78
CA ILE A 93 -9.34 -61.00 11.20
C ILE A 93 -8.67 -62.13 12.01
N GLU A 94 -8.42 -63.30 11.42
CA GLU A 94 -7.80 -64.43 12.12
C GLU A 94 -6.30 -64.20 12.45
N PRO A 95 -5.46 -63.65 11.55
CA PRO A 95 -4.06 -63.33 11.90
C PRO A 95 -3.97 -62.22 12.96
N LEU A 96 -4.82 -61.20 12.88
CA LEU A 96 -4.90 -60.14 13.90
C LEU A 96 -5.39 -60.67 15.26
N ARG A 97 -6.16 -61.75 15.30
CA ARG A 97 -6.56 -62.41 16.57
C ARG A 97 -5.43 -63.17 17.27
N LEU A 98 -4.42 -63.64 16.54
CA LEU A 98 -3.22 -64.27 17.12
C LEU A 98 -2.29 -63.24 17.77
N VAL A 99 -2.30 -62.00 17.28
CA VAL A 99 -1.50 -60.87 17.80
C VAL A 99 -2.20 -60.16 18.99
N PHE A 100 -3.53 -60.28 19.12
CA PHE A 100 -4.31 -59.68 20.22
C PHE A 100 -4.97 -60.74 21.12
N PRO A 101 -4.33 -61.19 22.22
CA PRO A 101 -5.01 -61.96 23.25
C PRO A 101 -6.03 -61.07 23.99
N ARG A 102 -7.17 -61.68 24.31
CA ARG A 102 -8.38 -61.08 24.88
C ARG A 102 -8.15 -60.06 26.02
N ARG A 103 -8.92 -58.96 25.92
CA ARG A 103 -9.28 -57.97 26.97
C ARG A 103 -8.13 -57.10 27.52
N SER A 104 -7.88 -55.98 26.84
CA SER A 104 -7.56 -54.70 27.49
C SER A 104 -7.99 -53.56 26.55
N SER A 105 -8.60 -52.51 27.10
CA SER A 105 -9.10 -51.34 26.38
C SER A 105 -8.02 -50.68 25.49
N LEU A 106 -8.43 -50.19 24.32
CA LEU A 106 -7.57 -49.45 23.38
C LEU A 106 -7.09 -48.08 23.89
N GLU A 107 -7.45 -47.70 25.12
CA GLU A 107 -7.11 -46.40 25.70
C GLU A 107 -5.75 -46.39 26.43
N ASP A 108 -5.20 -47.56 26.80
CA ASP A 108 -3.93 -47.64 27.54
C ASP A 108 -2.79 -48.23 26.69
N ARG A 109 -2.33 -47.53 25.64
CA ARG A 109 -1.06 -47.88 24.95
C ARG A 109 -0.33 -46.66 24.39
N ARG A 110 0.32 -45.88 25.26
CA ARG A 110 1.42 -44.96 24.90
C ARG A 110 2.80 -45.65 24.87
N THR A 111 2.86 -46.98 24.96
CA THR A 111 4.11 -47.73 25.12
C THR A 111 4.07 -49.09 24.40
N LEU A 112 3.72 -49.11 23.12
CA LEU A 112 4.28 -50.13 22.22
C LEU A 112 5.65 -49.63 21.78
N ALA A 113 6.68 -50.49 21.82
CA ALA A 113 7.95 -50.14 21.21
C ALA A 113 7.72 -49.81 19.73
N SER A 114 8.44 -48.81 19.19
CA SER A 114 8.36 -48.38 17.78
C SER A 114 8.29 -49.56 16.81
N ASP A 115 9.05 -50.61 17.10
CA ASP A 115 9.24 -51.74 16.21
C ASP A 115 8.07 -52.74 16.22
N ASP A 116 7.39 -52.91 17.36
CA ASP A 116 6.18 -53.75 17.45
C ASP A 116 5.01 -53.12 16.68
N PHE A 117 4.90 -51.78 16.72
CA PHE A 117 3.86 -51.06 15.98
C PHE A 117 4.11 -51.08 14.47
N LYS A 118 5.37 -50.92 14.04
CA LYS A 118 5.76 -51.04 12.62
C LYS A 118 5.46 -52.42 12.06
N THR A 119 5.72 -53.48 12.84
CA THR A 119 5.38 -54.85 12.46
C THR A 119 3.86 -55.01 12.25
N LEU A 120 3.06 -54.48 13.18
CA LEU A 120 1.59 -54.51 13.09
C LEU A 120 1.03 -53.71 11.89
N ALA A 121 1.62 -52.55 11.62
CA ALA A 121 1.28 -51.73 10.47
C ALA A 121 1.60 -52.44 9.15
N LEU A 122 2.75 -53.11 9.08
CA LEU A 122 3.19 -53.87 7.92
C LEU A 122 2.27 -55.07 7.67
N ASP A 123 1.96 -55.85 8.70
CA ASP A 123 1.06 -57.01 8.60
C ASP A 123 -0.33 -56.60 8.09
N LEU A 124 -0.86 -55.47 8.57
CA LEU A 124 -2.15 -54.96 8.14
C LEU A 124 -2.14 -54.54 6.66
N VAL A 125 -1.09 -53.82 6.23
CA VAL A 125 -0.95 -53.38 4.84
C VAL A 125 -0.79 -54.58 3.90
N LEU A 126 0.00 -55.58 4.28
CA LEU A 126 0.15 -56.83 3.53
C LEU A 126 -1.16 -57.61 3.44
N ALA A 127 -1.95 -57.65 4.53
CA ALA A 127 -3.25 -58.30 4.54
C ALA A 127 -4.23 -57.63 3.56
N VAL A 128 -4.33 -56.29 3.58
CA VAL A 128 -5.17 -55.53 2.64
C VAL A 128 -4.67 -55.66 1.20
N GLN A 129 -3.36 -55.68 1.00
CA GLN A 129 -2.72 -55.88 -0.31
C GLN A 129 -3.07 -57.26 -0.91
N SER A 130 -3.19 -58.29 -0.08
CA SER A 130 -3.50 -59.66 -0.52
C SER A 130 -4.93 -59.86 -1.06
N LEU A 131 -5.84 -58.90 -0.81
CA LEU A 131 -7.24 -59.00 -1.22
C LEU A 131 -7.42 -58.84 -2.74
N PRO A 132 -8.28 -59.63 -3.40
CA PRO A 132 -8.58 -59.46 -4.82
C PRO A 132 -9.06 -58.05 -5.18
N ALA A 133 -9.79 -57.39 -4.26
CA ALA A 133 -10.26 -56.02 -4.41
C ALA A 133 -9.12 -55.00 -4.59
N SER A 134 -7.93 -55.22 -4.02
CA SER A 134 -6.79 -54.30 -4.15
C SER A 134 -6.29 -54.19 -5.60
N ARG A 135 -6.51 -55.24 -6.41
CA ARG A 135 -6.17 -55.30 -7.84
C ARG A 135 -7.20 -54.64 -8.75
N LEU A 136 -8.42 -54.46 -8.25
CA LEU A 136 -9.57 -53.94 -9.00
C LEU A 136 -9.85 -52.47 -8.67
N LEU A 137 -9.53 -52.04 -7.45
CA LEU A 137 -9.80 -50.69 -6.99
C LEU A 137 -8.73 -49.69 -7.49
N PRO A 138 -9.12 -48.46 -7.91
CA PRO A 138 -8.21 -47.47 -8.47
C PRO A 138 -7.35 -46.80 -7.38
N SER A 139 -6.17 -46.33 -7.79
CA SER A 139 -5.27 -45.55 -6.93
C SER A 139 -5.83 -44.15 -6.61
N THR A 140 -5.49 -43.60 -5.44
CA THR A 140 -5.85 -42.21 -5.01
C THR A 140 -5.31 -41.14 -5.95
N THR A 141 -4.15 -41.40 -6.56
CA THR A 141 -3.47 -40.47 -7.49
C THR A 141 -3.87 -40.67 -8.95
N GLY A 142 -4.81 -41.59 -9.23
CA GLY A 142 -5.30 -41.89 -10.57
C GLY A 142 -4.30 -42.64 -11.46
N ARG A 143 -3.16 -43.10 -10.92
CA ARG A 143 -2.13 -43.85 -11.65
C ARG A 143 -1.97 -45.26 -11.07
N GLY A 144 -2.64 -46.23 -11.69
CA GLY A 144 -2.54 -47.65 -11.31
C GLY A 144 -3.66 -48.10 -10.37
N THR A 145 -3.38 -49.11 -9.56
CA THR A 145 -4.36 -49.77 -8.66
C THR A 145 -4.02 -49.48 -7.20
N LEU A 146 -4.97 -49.75 -6.30
CA LEU A 146 -4.74 -49.68 -4.86
C LEU A 146 -3.58 -50.61 -4.44
N LEU A 147 -3.41 -51.76 -5.10
CA LEU A 147 -2.27 -52.67 -4.91
C LEU A 147 -0.93 -51.96 -5.11
N THR A 148 -0.79 -51.16 -6.16
CA THR A 148 0.47 -50.45 -6.46
C THR A 148 0.78 -49.36 -5.44
N GLU A 149 -0.23 -48.67 -4.90
CA GLU A 149 -0.02 -47.68 -3.83
C GLU A 149 0.32 -48.34 -2.49
N LEU A 150 -0.37 -49.42 -2.12
CA LEU A 150 -0.06 -50.21 -0.92
C LEU A 150 1.37 -50.77 -0.97
N SER A 151 1.82 -51.22 -2.15
CA SER A 151 3.19 -51.70 -2.36
C SER A 151 4.25 -50.61 -2.09
N GLY A 152 3.94 -49.36 -2.42
CA GLY A 152 4.82 -48.21 -2.19
C GLY A 152 4.90 -47.77 -0.72
N LEU A 153 3.92 -48.14 0.10
CA LEU A 153 3.89 -47.78 1.52
C LEU A 153 4.76 -48.70 2.40
N ILE A 154 4.97 -49.95 1.99
CA ILE A 154 5.81 -50.94 2.70
C ILE A 154 7.19 -50.36 3.09
N PRO A 155 8.00 -49.81 2.16
CA PRO A 155 9.31 -49.25 2.52
C PRO A 155 9.21 -47.97 3.38
N VAL A 156 8.08 -47.27 3.36
CA VAL A 156 7.85 -46.07 4.19
C VAL A 156 7.61 -46.48 5.65
N ILE A 157 6.85 -47.55 5.90
CA ILE A 157 6.59 -48.09 7.24
C ILE A 157 7.88 -48.57 7.91
N GLU A 158 8.80 -49.15 7.14
CA GLU A 158 10.11 -49.58 7.63
C GLU A 158 11.08 -48.40 7.88
N SER A 159 10.80 -47.21 7.34
CA SER A 159 11.67 -46.03 7.49
C SER A 159 11.66 -45.43 8.90
N SER A 160 12.67 -44.64 9.24
CA SER A 160 12.73 -43.87 10.50
C SER A 160 11.76 -42.67 10.53
N GLU A 161 11.14 -42.32 9.39
CA GLU A 161 10.23 -41.18 9.25
C GLU A 161 8.74 -41.59 9.21
N PHE A 162 8.42 -42.86 9.53
CA PHE A 162 7.05 -43.34 9.56
C PHE A 162 6.23 -42.70 10.69
N ASP A 163 5.17 -41.98 10.33
CA ASP A 163 4.19 -41.46 11.29
C ASP A 163 3.16 -42.54 11.65
N ALA A 164 3.26 -43.06 12.87
CA ALA A 164 2.38 -44.09 13.40
C ALA A 164 0.91 -43.64 13.48
N GLU A 165 0.62 -42.35 13.68
CA GLU A 165 -0.77 -41.86 13.80
C GLU A 165 -1.57 -42.03 12.50
N ARG A 166 -0.88 -42.21 11.36
CA ARG A 166 -1.48 -42.43 10.04
C ARG A 166 -2.26 -43.74 9.92
N ILE A 167 -1.80 -44.80 10.56
CA ILE A 167 -2.39 -46.15 10.45
C ILE A 167 -3.32 -46.48 11.63
N VAL A 168 -3.24 -45.73 12.73
CA VAL A 168 -4.10 -45.91 13.92
C VAL A 168 -5.61 -45.87 13.58
N PRO A 169 -6.13 -44.95 12.74
CA PRO A 169 -7.54 -44.95 12.38
C PRO A 169 -7.96 -46.21 11.60
N LEU A 170 -7.08 -46.71 10.71
CA LEU A 170 -7.32 -47.93 9.94
C LEU A 170 -7.32 -49.16 10.85
N LEU A 171 -6.33 -49.27 11.74
CA LEU A 171 -6.27 -50.32 12.76
C LEU A 171 -7.54 -50.32 13.63
N ARG A 172 -8.03 -49.14 14.03
CA ARG A 172 -9.23 -49.01 14.87
C ARG A 172 -10.48 -49.53 14.16
N VAL A 173 -10.71 -49.18 12.90
CA VAL A 173 -11.90 -49.64 12.16
C VAL A 173 -11.84 -51.14 11.85
N VAL A 174 -10.64 -51.69 11.63
CA VAL A 174 -10.44 -53.13 11.41
C VAL A 174 -10.66 -53.93 12.71
N VAL A 175 -10.13 -53.45 13.84
CA VAL A 175 -10.32 -54.09 15.16
C VAL A 175 -11.79 -54.02 15.60
N ASN A 176 -12.47 -52.90 15.33
CA ASN A 176 -13.88 -52.71 15.66
C ASN A 176 -14.86 -53.44 14.72
N LYS A 177 -14.35 -54.09 13.66
CA LYS A 177 -15.16 -54.81 12.66
C LYS A 177 -16.19 -53.92 11.96
N GLU A 178 -15.78 -52.70 11.64
CA GLU A 178 -16.60 -51.78 10.85
C GLU A 178 -16.89 -52.36 9.45
N PRO A 179 -17.96 -51.91 8.76
CA PRO A 179 -18.25 -52.31 7.40
C PRO A 179 -17.09 -52.10 6.42
N ASP A 180 -16.99 -52.94 5.39
CA ASP A 180 -15.91 -52.89 4.40
C ASP A 180 -15.80 -51.51 3.73
N GLU A 181 -16.93 -50.81 3.51
CA GLU A 181 -16.91 -49.45 2.95
C GLU A 181 -16.11 -48.47 3.83
N ILE A 182 -16.22 -48.61 5.15
CA ILE A 182 -15.51 -47.78 6.13
C ILE A 182 -14.03 -48.17 6.18
N ILE A 183 -13.72 -49.47 6.14
CA ILE A 183 -12.34 -49.97 6.14
C ILE A 183 -11.60 -49.48 4.89
N PHE A 184 -12.21 -49.59 3.71
CA PHE A 184 -11.60 -49.09 2.48
C PHE A 184 -11.50 -47.58 2.48
N ALA A 185 -12.51 -46.82 2.93
CA ALA A 185 -12.41 -45.37 3.06
C ALA A 185 -11.23 -44.93 3.96
N LYS A 186 -10.99 -45.64 5.06
CA LYS A 186 -9.83 -45.38 5.93
C LYS A 186 -8.51 -45.87 5.33
N THR A 187 -8.54 -46.89 4.49
CA THR A 187 -7.36 -47.32 3.71
C THR A 187 -6.96 -46.21 2.73
N TYR A 188 -7.91 -45.67 1.96
CA TYR A 188 -7.70 -44.54 1.06
C TYR A 188 -7.21 -43.29 1.80
N ALA A 189 -7.81 -42.94 2.94
CA ALA A 189 -7.37 -41.82 3.77
C ALA A 189 -5.94 -42.01 4.31
N ALA A 190 -5.56 -43.25 4.65
CA ALA A 190 -4.20 -43.58 5.03
C ALA A 190 -3.23 -43.55 3.84
N MET A 191 -3.67 -43.53 2.58
CA MET A 191 -2.80 -43.45 1.39
C MET A 191 -2.65 -42.01 0.86
N THR A 192 -3.68 -41.17 1.00
CA THR A 192 -3.65 -39.76 0.57
C THR A 192 -2.65 -38.92 1.38
N GLU A 193 -1.62 -38.46 0.67
CA GLU A 193 -0.50 -37.57 1.05
C GLU A 193 0.77 -38.22 1.63
N ALA A 194 1.68 -38.55 0.70
CA ALA A 194 3.08 -38.13 0.78
C ALA A 194 3.22 -36.77 0.08
N THR A 195 2.67 -35.73 0.68
CA THR A 195 3.07 -34.35 0.39
C THR A 195 3.94 -33.97 1.59
N PRO A 196 5.19 -33.49 1.41
CA PRO A 196 5.97 -32.98 2.53
C PRO A 196 5.08 -32.02 3.34
N PRO A 197 5.20 -31.96 4.68
CA PRO A 197 4.51 -30.91 5.43
C PRO A 197 4.79 -29.61 4.69
N PRO A 198 3.78 -28.76 4.45
CA PRO A 198 3.99 -27.56 3.68
C PRO A 198 5.22 -26.91 4.27
N ARG A 199 6.35 -26.90 3.51
CA ARG A 199 7.40 -25.91 3.73
C ARG A 199 6.57 -24.66 3.89
N PRO A 200 6.67 -23.93 5.03
CA PRO A 200 5.82 -22.77 5.25
C PRO A 200 5.83 -22.04 3.93
N GLN A 201 4.67 -22.07 3.22
CA GLN A 201 4.59 -21.51 1.88
C GLN A 201 5.27 -20.19 2.08
N ALA A 202 6.38 -19.93 1.38
CA ALA A 202 7.08 -18.66 1.52
C ALA A 202 5.95 -17.66 1.43
N GLN A 203 5.58 -17.04 2.57
CA GLN A 203 4.30 -16.32 2.67
C GLN A 203 4.36 -15.44 1.45
N PHE A 204 3.41 -15.57 0.51
CA PHE A 204 3.50 -14.79 -0.71
C PHE A 204 3.48 -13.35 -0.22
N LEU A 205 4.67 -12.74 -0.13
CA LEU A 205 4.87 -11.51 0.62
C LEU A 205 4.22 -10.47 -0.27
N GLN A 206 2.96 -10.20 0.02
CA GLN A 206 2.30 -9.07 -0.60
C GLN A 206 3.12 -7.85 -0.26
N THR A 207 3.22 -6.96 -1.24
CA THR A 207 3.68 -5.60 -1.00
C THR A 207 2.96 -5.07 0.24
N PRO A 208 3.68 -4.72 1.33
CA PRO A 208 3.04 -4.29 2.57
C PRO A 208 2.26 -2.98 2.35
N TYR A 209 1.19 -2.77 3.11
CA TYR A 209 0.47 -1.49 3.04
C TYR A 209 1.26 -0.40 3.77
N THR A 210 1.46 0.74 3.10
CA THR A 210 2.11 1.93 3.69
C THR A 210 1.08 3.03 3.89
N HIS A 211 1.25 3.82 4.93
CA HIS A 211 0.40 4.95 5.24
C HIS A 211 0.77 6.17 4.39
N SER A 212 -0.23 6.92 3.91
CA SER A 212 -0.05 8.18 3.18
C SER A 212 -1.15 9.15 3.59
N THR A 213 -0.79 10.42 3.81
CA THR A 213 -1.75 11.51 4.03
C THR A 213 -2.72 11.67 2.86
N SER A 214 -2.31 11.27 1.65
CA SER A 214 -3.13 11.33 0.44
C SER A 214 -4.20 10.24 0.32
N SER A 215 -4.16 9.18 1.14
CA SER A 215 -5.13 8.06 1.08
C SER A 215 -6.29 8.18 2.06
N VAL A 216 -6.34 9.27 2.84
CA VAL A 216 -7.38 9.52 3.84
C VAL A 216 -8.64 10.09 3.17
N VAL A 217 -9.80 9.50 3.45
CA VAL A 217 -11.08 9.90 2.86
C VAL A 217 -11.94 10.67 3.87
N ASN A 218 -12.49 11.82 3.45
CA ASN A 218 -13.45 12.65 4.20
C ASN A 218 -12.98 13.19 5.57
N SER A 219 -11.68 13.29 5.83
CA SER A 219 -11.25 13.82 7.13
C SER A 219 -11.44 15.34 7.23
N SER A 220 -12.10 15.77 8.31
CA SER A 220 -11.72 17.06 8.90
C SER A 220 -10.25 16.92 9.29
N GLU A 221 -9.35 17.80 8.84
CA GLU A 221 -7.91 17.71 9.12
C GLU A 221 -7.62 17.90 10.63
N GLN A 222 -8.00 16.92 11.45
CA GLN A 222 -7.81 16.93 12.88
C GLN A 222 -6.33 16.66 13.14
N ARG A 223 -5.63 17.72 13.57
CA ARG A 223 -4.19 17.76 13.88
C ARG A 223 -3.70 16.56 14.70
N GLN A 224 -4.53 16.00 15.58
CA GLN A 224 -4.15 14.90 16.47
C GLN A 224 -3.70 13.62 15.72
N TYR A 225 -4.21 13.37 14.50
CA TYR A 225 -3.85 12.18 13.72
C TYR A 225 -2.83 12.49 12.60
N MET A 226 -2.77 13.74 12.14
CA MET A 226 -1.89 14.14 11.02
C MET A 226 -0.40 14.09 11.38
N ASP A 227 -0.03 14.40 12.62
CA ASP A 227 1.38 14.39 13.04
C ASP A 227 1.97 12.99 13.09
N GLY A 228 1.20 12.02 13.57
CA GLY A 228 1.58 10.61 13.55
C GLY A 228 1.71 10.09 12.11
N LEU A 229 0.73 10.45 11.26
CA LEU A 229 0.70 10.05 9.86
C LEU A 229 1.84 10.65 9.05
N LEU A 230 2.13 11.94 9.22
CA LEU A 230 3.26 12.59 8.55
C LEU A 230 4.59 11.99 9.00
N LYS A 231 4.75 11.72 10.30
CA LYS A 231 5.96 11.08 10.82
C LYS A 231 6.19 9.69 10.23
N GLU A 232 5.12 8.91 10.08
CA GLU A 232 5.19 7.59 9.44
C GLU A 232 5.46 7.69 7.94
N GLU A 233 4.78 8.61 7.25
CA GLU A 233 4.94 8.89 5.82
C GLU A 233 6.38 9.29 5.49
N MET A 234 6.97 10.21 6.28
CA MET A 234 8.34 10.69 6.08
C MET A 234 9.40 9.60 6.29
N GLY A 235 9.08 8.56 7.07
CA GLY A 235 10.04 7.53 7.44
C GLY A 235 11.30 8.11 8.12
N PRO A 236 12.47 7.45 7.96
CA PRO A 236 13.73 7.94 8.52
C PRO A 236 14.25 9.16 7.75
N LEU A 237 14.49 10.26 8.47
CA LEU A 237 15.19 11.44 7.96
C LEU A 237 16.71 11.28 8.14
N TYR A 238 17.47 11.50 7.06
CA TYR A 238 18.93 11.31 7.04
C TYR A 238 19.65 12.65 7.02
N ILE A 239 20.64 12.82 7.88
CA ILE A 239 21.34 14.10 8.06
C ILE A 239 22.85 13.92 7.95
N GLY A 240 23.56 15.00 7.63
CA GLY A 240 25.01 14.97 7.52
C GLY A 240 25.47 14.17 6.32
N ILE A 241 24.80 14.33 5.17
CA ILE A 241 25.18 13.66 3.93
C ILE A 241 26.30 14.45 3.25
N PRO A 242 27.48 13.84 3.00
CA PRO A 242 28.57 14.48 2.26
C PRO A 242 28.17 14.80 0.81
N GLY A 243 28.69 15.91 0.25
CA GLY A 243 28.43 16.32 -1.14
C GLY A 243 27.05 16.96 -1.38
N PHE A 244 26.23 17.17 -0.33
CA PHE A 244 24.91 17.79 -0.46
C PHE A 244 24.98 19.18 -1.12
N HIS A 245 25.95 20.01 -0.71
CA HIS A 245 26.08 21.38 -1.23
C HIS A 245 26.41 21.36 -2.73
N ASP A 246 27.36 20.54 -3.16
CA ASP A 246 27.74 20.39 -4.58
C ASP A 246 26.53 20.02 -5.47
N VAL A 247 25.62 19.18 -4.96
CA VAL A 247 24.44 18.72 -5.71
C VAL A 247 23.41 19.81 -5.94
N PHE A 248 23.10 20.59 -4.90
CA PHE A 248 21.99 21.56 -4.94
C PHE A 248 22.44 23.00 -5.21
N ALA A 249 23.64 23.39 -4.76
CA ALA A 249 24.20 24.73 -4.94
C ALA A 249 25.25 24.78 -6.07
N GLY A 250 25.99 23.68 -6.32
CA GLY A 250 27.07 23.65 -7.31
C GLY A 250 26.64 23.81 -8.79
N LYS A 251 25.33 23.79 -9.06
CA LYS A 251 24.77 24.04 -10.40
C LYS A 251 24.49 25.50 -10.70
N ILE A 252 24.59 26.37 -9.69
CA ILE A 252 24.28 27.79 -9.82
C ILE A 252 25.51 28.47 -10.43
N PRO A 253 25.41 29.04 -11.64
CA PRO A 253 26.58 29.61 -12.32
C PRO A 253 27.29 30.65 -11.46
N CYS A 254 28.61 30.51 -11.33
CA CYS A 254 29.50 31.42 -10.61
C CYS A 254 29.14 31.64 -9.12
N LEU A 255 28.36 30.75 -8.48
CA LEU A 255 27.92 30.97 -7.10
C LEU A 255 29.08 31.02 -6.12
N GLU A 256 30.07 30.13 -6.26
CA GLU A 256 31.19 30.06 -5.33
C GLU A 256 32.07 31.30 -5.43
N GLU A 257 32.42 31.74 -6.64
CA GLU A 257 33.22 32.94 -6.87
C GLU A 257 32.48 34.19 -6.39
N ASN A 258 31.19 34.31 -6.70
CA ASN A 258 30.38 35.44 -6.28
C ASN A 258 30.16 35.45 -4.76
N ALA A 259 29.93 34.30 -4.13
CA ALA A 259 29.83 34.19 -2.68
C ALA A 259 31.15 34.57 -1.99
N ALA A 260 32.29 34.16 -2.55
CA ALA A 260 33.60 34.58 -2.05
C ALA A 260 33.81 36.10 -2.18
N ALA A 261 33.38 36.70 -3.30
CA ALA A 261 33.47 38.15 -3.50
C ALA A 261 32.57 38.93 -2.52
N VAL A 262 31.32 38.50 -2.33
CA VAL A 262 30.39 39.10 -1.36
C VAL A 262 30.91 38.92 0.07
N PHE A 263 31.40 37.73 0.42
CA PHE A 263 31.95 37.45 1.74
C PHE A 263 33.20 38.29 2.02
N LYS A 264 34.07 38.50 1.03
CA LYS A 264 35.23 39.39 1.16
C LYS A 264 34.80 40.82 1.49
N LYS A 265 33.76 41.36 0.82
CA LYS A 265 33.19 42.68 1.15
C LYS A 265 32.68 42.73 2.61
N CYS A 266 32.16 41.63 3.15
CA CYS A 266 31.76 41.55 4.57
C CYS A 266 32.93 41.60 5.56
N GLN A 267 34.15 41.27 5.12
CA GLN A 267 35.38 41.32 5.91
C GLN A 267 36.14 42.67 5.79
N GLU A 268 35.80 43.47 4.78
CA GLU A 268 36.44 44.75 4.49
C GLU A 268 35.81 45.92 5.28
N GLY A 269 36.50 47.07 5.30
CA GLY A 269 36.06 48.30 5.97
C GLY A 269 36.63 48.51 7.37
N GLY A 270 36.48 49.72 7.91
CA GLY A 270 36.98 50.08 9.24
C GLY A 270 36.28 49.34 10.39
N VAL A 271 35.05 48.88 10.15
CA VAL A 271 34.29 48.03 11.08
C VAL A 271 33.68 46.86 10.28
N PRO A 272 34.41 45.75 10.10
CA PRO A 272 33.93 44.57 9.37
C PRO A 272 32.64 44.00 9.96
N LEU A 273 31.82 43.37 9.09
CA LEU A 273 30.59 42.68 9.47
C LEU A 273 30.88 41.25 9.97
N TYR A 274 31.91 40.62 9.42
CA TYR A 274 32.40 39.31 9.81
C TYR A 274 33.88 39.37 10.18
N ARG A 275 34.26 38.70 11.27
CA ARG A 275 35.66 38.49 11.64
C ARG A 275 35.89 37.00 11.93
N GLU A 276 37.03 36.46 11.54
CA GLU A 276 37.33 35.03 11.71
C GLU A 276 37.35 34.57 13.18
N ASP A 277 37.68 35.47 14.11
CA ASP A 277 37.82 35.17 15.54
C ASP A 277 36.48 35.20 16.30
N THR A 278 35.57 36.08 15.88
CA THR A 278 34.35 36.46 16.62
C THR A 278 33.06 36.20 15.84
N GLY A 279 33.16 35.91 14.55
CA GLY A 279 32.03 35.64 13.66
C GLY A 279 31.28 36.89 13.21
N TRP A 280 29.96 36.79 13.09
CA TRP A 280 29.11 37.91 12.70
C TRP A 280 28.96 38.91 13.85
N ARG A 281 29.40 40.15 13.63
CA ARG A 281 29.50 41.20 14.66
C ARG A 281 28.22 41.43 15.46
N ASP A 282 27.06 41.37 14.78
CA ASP A 282 25.77 41.76 15.34
C ASP A 282 24.83 40.56 15.56
N TRP A 283 25.37 39.33 15.64
CA TRP A 283 24.56 38.12 15.87
C TRP A 283 23.78 38.19 17.21
N PRO A 284 22.45 37.96 17.22
CA PRO A 284 21.63 38.09 18.43
C PRO A 284 22.03 37.15 19.57
N LYS A 285 22.25 37.70 20.76
CA LYS A 285 22.61 36.92 21.96
C LYS A 285 21.43 36.05 22.39
N GLY A 286 21.61 34.73 22.36
CA GLY A 286 20.56 33.76 22.70
C GLY A 286 19.61 33.44 21.54
N ALA A 287 19.87 33.96 20.33
CA ALA A 287 19.15 33.64 19.10
C ALA A 287 17.61 33.69 19.24
N GLN A 288 17.10 34.74 19.88
CA GLN A 288 15.65 34.93 19.98
C GLN A 288 15.06 35.16 18.58
N GLU A 289 13.96 34.47 18.26
CA GLU A 289 13.37 34.41 16.93
C GLU A 289 13.19 35.80 16.27
N LYS A 290 12.55 36.75 16.96
CA LYS A 290 12.31 38.10 16.44
C LYS A 290 13.61 38.85 16.09
N GLU A 291 14.64 38.70 16.92
CA GLU A 291 15.92 39.37 16.72
C GLU A 291 16.70 38.70 15.57
N VAL A 292 16.67 37.37 15.48
CA VAL A 292 17.28 36.60 14.39
C VAL A 292 16.60 36.92 13.06
N LEU A 293 15.28 37.03 13.03
CA LEU A 293 14.52 37.39 11.83
C LEU A 293 14.90 38.77 11.30
N LYS A 294 14.91 39.78 12.19
CA LYS A 294 15.37 41.12 11.85
C LYS A 294 16.81 41.07 11.35
N TRP A 295 17.66 40.33 12.05
CA TRP A 295 19.07 40.24 11.68
C TRP A 295 19.26 39.58 10.32
N PHE A 296 18.53 38.51 10.04
CA PHE A 296 18.62 37.76 8.80
C PHE A 296 18.14 38.60 7.62
N ALA A 297 17.01 39.31 7.75
CA ALA A 297 16.49 40.19 6.70
C ALA A 297 17.51 41.25 6.27
N GLU A 298 18.12 41.95 7.24
CA GLU A 298 19.13 42.97 6.98
C GLU A 298 20.39 42.39 6.29
N ARG A 299 20.80 41.18 6.68
CA ARG A 299 21.96 40.48 6.09
C ARG A 299 21.69 40.02 4.66
N VAL A 300 20.52 39.46 4.39
CA VAL A 300 20.12 39.07 3.04
C VAL A 300 20.06 40.29 2.13
N GLN A 301 19.54 41.43 2.62
CA GLN A 301 19.53 42.67 1.83
C GLN A 301 20.96 43.13 1.51
N LEU A 302 21.84 43.15 2.49
CA LEU A 302 23.23 43.55 2.30
C LEU A 302 23.98 42.63 1.33
N PHE A 303 23.71 41.32 1.34
CA PHE A 303 24.28 40.38 0.38
C PHE A 303 23.79 40.65 -1.05
N ARG A 304 22.52 41.07 -1.23
CA ARG A 304 22.01 41.52 -2.53
C ARG A 304 22.74 42.76 -2.99
N ASP A 305 22.82 43.79 -2.15
CA ASP A 305 23.48 45.06 -2.48
C ASP A 305 24.96 44.83 -2.87
N PHE A 306 25.65 43.94 -2.16
CA PHE A 306 27.04 43.57 -2.48
C PHE A 306 27.18 42.79 -3.78
N ALA A 307 26.13 42.12 -4.23
CA ALA A 307 26.12 41.34 -5.44
C ALA A 307 25.66 42.12 -6.69
N GLU A 308 25.12 43.34 -6.56
CA GLU A 308 24.56 44.14 -7.69
C GLU A 308 25.55 44.33 -8.86
N ASP A 309 26.85 44.44 -8.58
CA ASP A 309 27.90 44.65 -9.57
C ASP A 309 28.50 43.34 -10.15
N LEU A 310 27.97 42.17 -9.79
CA LEU A 310 28.53 40.88 -10.19
C LEU A 310 27.95 40.37 -11.52
N ILE A 311 28.80 39.67 -12.29
CA ILE A 311 28.70 39.44 -13.75
C ILE A 311 27.46 38.60 -14.19
N SER A 312 26.65 38.06 -13.28
CA SER A 312 25.48 37.24 -13.64
C SER A 312 24.45 37.14 -12.51
N ILE A 313 23.73 38.24 -12.23
CA ILE A 313 22.54 38.16 -11.35
C ILE A 313 21.35 37.68 -12.19
N PRO A 314 20.63 36.62 -11.77
CA PRO A 314 19.38 36.23 -12.40
C PRO A 314 18.37 37.39 -12.35
N SER A 315 17.56 37.57 -13.39
CA SER A 315 16.53 38.63 -13.46
C SER A 315 15.38 38.47 -12.45
N THR A 316 15.43 37.45 -11.57
CA THR A 316 14.40 37.15 -10.57
C THR A 316 14.68 37.91 -9.27
N SER A 317 13.76 38.81 -8.90
CA SER A 317 13.76 39.46 -7.58
C SER A 317 13.25 38.47 -6.54
N ARG A 318 14.07 38.13 -5.54
CA ARG A 318 13.66 37.27 -4.41
C ARG A 318 14.03 37.88 -3.08
N GLY A 319 13.19 37.61 -2.08
CA GLY A 319 13.27 38.21 -0.76
C GLY A 319 13.17 37.20 0.38
N PRO A 320 13.74 37.49 1.56
CA PRO A 320 13.46 36.70 2.75
C PRO A 320 12.04 37.05 3.27
N LEU A 321 11.27 36.03 3.60
CA LEU A 321 10.04 36.14 4.37
C LEU A 321 10.39 36.07 5.85
N THR A 322 10.31 37.17 6.58
CA THR A 322 10.68 37.24 8.01
C THR A 322 9.51 37.63 8.93
N ARG A 323 8.29 37.27 8.55
CA ARG A 323 7.04 37.73 9.19
C ARG A 323 6.22 36.54 9.74
N PRO A 324 6.52 36.01 10.94
CA PRO A 324 5.93 34.77 11.45
C PRO A 324 4.46 34.85 11.92
N ASN A 325 3.86 36.06 12.05
CA ASN A 325 2.62 36.25 12.85
C ASN A 325 1.36 36.78 12.12
N LYS A 326 1.31 36.86 10.79
CA LYS A 326 0.06 37.20 10.06
C LYS A 326 -0.48 35.93 9.40
N ALA A 327 -1.74 35.53 9.66
CA ALA A 327 -2.36 34.29 9.15
C ALA A 327 -2.37 34.21 7.61
N SER A 328 -2.39 33.00 7.03
CA SER A 328 -2.54 32.77 5.58
C SER A 328 -3.93 32.22 5.32
N GLU A 329 -4.65 32.81 4.38
CA GLU A 329 -5.82 32.15 3.82
C GLU A 329 -5.39 30.88 3.06
N GLY A 330 -6.22 29.84 3.09
CA GLY A 330 -6.00 28.60 2.32
C GLY A 330 -5.25 27.47 3.05
N SER A 331 -4.66 27.70 4.23
CA SER A 331 -4.00 26.66 5.01
C SER A 331 -4.97 25.92 5.93
N THR A 332 -5.04 24.59 5.85
CA THR A 332 -5.83 23.77 6.79
C THR A 332 -5.14 23.59 8.14
N ALA A 333 -3.81 23.77 8.21
CA ALA A 333 -3.06 23.96 9.44
C ALA A 333 -2.76 25.45 9.63
N GLY A 334 -3.18 26.06 10.75
CA GLY A 334 -2.96 27.48 11.02
C GLY A 334 -1.51 27.87 11.37
N GLN A 335 -0.50 27.28 10.71
CA GLN A 335 0.91 27.50 10.99
C GLN A 335 1.65 27.89 9.70
N LYS A 336 2.60 28.82 9.82
CA LYS A 336 3.44 29.39 8.75
C LYS A 336 4.91 29.05 9.01
N PRO A 337 5.80 29.11 7.99
CA PRO A 337 7.21 28.93 8.27
C PRO A 337 7.73 30.13 9.08
N ASP A 338 8.67 29.86 9.98
CA ASP A 338 9.30 30.91 10.80
C ASP A 338 10.02 31.92 9.91
N ILE A 339 10.65 31.41 8.84
CA ILE A 339 11.39 32.17 7.84
C ILE A 339 11.28 31.49 6.47
N GLY A 340 11.56 32.18 5.37
CA GLY A 340 11.70 31.54 4.07
C GLY A 340 12.14 32.49 2.97
N PHE A 341 12.05 32.05 1.71
CA PHE A 341 12.29 32.88 0.53
C PHE A 341 11.05 32.90 -0.39
N VAL A 342 10.74 34.06 -0.98
CA VAL A 342 9.57 34.32 -1.84
C VAL A 342 9.97 35.04 -3.14
N GLU A 343 9.08 35.01 -4.15
CA GLU A 343 9.32 35.53 -5.52
C GLU A 343 9.01 37.04 -5.72
N ASP A 344 8.66 37.78 -4.66
CA ASP A 344 8.34 39.23 -4.73
C ASP A 344 8.65 39.96 -3.40
N LEU A 345 9.15 41.19 -3.48
CA LEU A 345 9.52 42.08 -2.37
C LEU A 345 8.50 43.21 -2.13
N ASP A 346 7.64 43.53 -3.10
CA ASP A 346 6.79 44.74 -3.11
C ASP A 346 5.47 44.59 -2.35
N ALA A 347 5.34 43.52 -1.57
CA ALA A 347 4.15 43.29 -0.76
C ALA A 347 4.16 44.19 0.49
N ASP A 348 3.13 45.03 0.60
CA ASP A 348 2.80 45.93 1.73
C ASP A 348 3.14 45.31 3.10
N GLU A 349 3.46 46.12 4.11
CA GLU A 349 3.70 45.65 5.49
C GLU A 349 2.52 44.82 6.03
N ASP A 350 1.33 45.02 5.47
CA ASP A 350 0.08 44.31 5.76
C ASP A 350 -0.27 43.11 4.85
N ALA A 351 0.54 42.80 3.85
CA ALA A 351 0.26 41.72 2.92
C ALA A 351 0.30 40.31 3.56
N VAL A 352 -0.74 39.52 3.29
CA VAL A 352 -0.87 38.12 3.70
C VAL A 352 -0.21 37.22 2.65
N TYR A 353 0.83 36.48 3.05
CA TYR A 353 1.48 35.51 2.16
C TYR A 353 0.73 34.18 2.10
N HIS A 354 0.63 33.62 0.89
CA HIS A 354 0.07 32.31 0.60
C HIS A 354 1.19 31.27 0.39
N TRP A 355 0.94 29.99 0.70
CA TRP A 355 1.92 28.90 0.51
C TRP A 355 2.42 28.76 -0.93
N SER A 356 1.63 29.20 -1.91
CA SER A 356 2.04 29.24 -3.32
C SER A 356 3.19 30.21 -3.59
N GLN A 357 3.44 31.19 -2.72
CA GLN A 357 4.50 32.19 -2.85
C GLN A 357 5.80 31.78 -2.15
N ILE A 358 5.77 30.79 -1.26
CA ILE A 358 6.95 30.34 -0.50
C ILE A 358 7.75 29.35 -1.36
N LEU A 359 9.00 29.70 -1.69
CA LEU A 359 9.89 28.90 -2.52
C LEU A 359 10.79 27.98 -1.69
N VAL A 360 11.34 28.51 -0.59
CA VAL A 360 12.26 27.80 0.32
C VAL A 360 11.82 28.09 1.76
N PRO A 361 11.13 27.17 2.45
CA PRO A 361 10.79 27.34 3.86
C PRO A 361 12.00 27.14 4.77
N GLY A 362 11.99 27.81 5.92
CA GLY A 362 12.97 27.65 6.97
C GLY A 362 12.35 27.61 8.37
N GLU A 363 13.06 26.94 9.27
CA GLU A 363 12.65 26.73 10.67
C GLU A 363 13.72 27.30 11.61
N LEU A 364 13.31 28.09 12.59
CA LEU A 364 14.18 28.79 13.54
C LEU A 364 14.02 28.22 14.94
N LYS A 365 15.14 27.91 15.61
CA LYS A 365 15.14 27.55 17.04
C LYS A 365 16.24 28.31 17.76
N GLY A 366 15.96 28.86 18.94
CA GLY A 366 16.96 29.64 19.69
C GLY A 366 18.12 28.83 20.27
N ASN A 367 17.99 27.51 20.38
CA ASN A 367 19.02 26.65 20.97
C ASN A 367 19.64 25.72 19.91
N PRO A 368 20.98 25.71 19.73
CA PRO A 368 21.70 24.80 18.84
C PRO A 368 21.37 23.31 18.99
N ALA A 369 21.02 22.87 20.21
CA ALA A 369 20.69 21.46 20.46
C ALA A 369 19.45 20.99 19.68
N PHE A 370 18.59 21.91 19.23
CA PHE A 370 17.41 21.56 18.42
C PHE A 370 17.73 21.16 16.98
N ASP A 371 18.97 21.37 16.49
CA ASP A 371 19.40 20.85 15.18
C ASP A 371 19.33 19.32 15.12
N MET A 372 19.50 18.65 16.27
CA MET A 372 19.41 17.18 16.38
C MET A 372 18.04 16.69 16.82
N ALA A 373 17.07 17.59 17.03
CA ALA A 373 15.75 17.25 17.52
C ALA A 373 14.83 16.85 16.35
N THR A 374 14.30 15.62 16.39
CA THR A 374 13.36 15.10 15.38
C THR A 374 12.12 15.99 15.23
N LYS A 375 11.68 16.67 16.30
CA LYS A 375 10.56 17.61 16.24
C LYS A 375 10.84 18.76 15.25
N THR A 376 12.02 19.37 15.31
CA THR A 376 12.44 20.44 14.40
C THR A 376 12.40 19.99 12.95
N TRP A 377 12.86 18.76 12.68
CA TRP A 377 12.85 18.22 11.31
C TRP A 377 11.43 17.96 10.80
N LEU A 378 10.53 17.50 11.68
CA LEU A 378 9.12 17.30 11.36
C LEU A 378 8.37 18.62 11.19
N ASP A 379 8.72 19.67 11.95
CA ASP A 379 8.18 21.02 11.80
C ASP A 379 8.53 21.55 10.39
N LEU A 380 9.79 21.42 9.95
CA LEU A 380 10.21 21.80 8.59
C LEU A 380 9.56 20.91 7.50
N ALA A 381 9.45 19.59 7.73
CA ALA A 381 8.78 18.69 6.79
C ALA A 381 7.30 19.05 6.59
N ARG A 382 6.65 19.60 7.61
CA ARG A 382 5.28 20.13 7.52
C ARG A 382 5.23 21.32 6.58
N TYR A 383 6.19 22.25 6.65
CA TYR A 383 6.25 23.37 5.70
C TYR A 383 6.49 22.89 4.28
N ALA A 384 7.40 21.92 4.08
CA ALA A 384 7.63 21.31 2.79
C ALA A 384 6.34 20.68 2.22
N ARG A 385 5.54 20.02 3.06
CA ARG A 385 4.22 19.49 2.68
C ARG A 385 3.27 20.58 2.18
N GLU A 386 3.12 21.68 2.91
CA GLU A 386 2.23 22.77 2.52
C GLU A 386 2.67 23.44 1.21
N VAL A 387 3.99 23.61 1.01
CA VAL A 387 4.56 24.07 -0.26
C VAL A 387 4.22 23.11 -1.40
N LEU A 388 4.42 21.80 -1.19
CA LEU A 388 4.08 20.77 -2.19
C LEU A 388 2.58 20.73 -2.51
N ILE A 389 1.70 21.02 -1.54
CA ILE A 389 0.24 21.10 -1.76
C ILE A 389 -0.11 22.34 -2.58
N ALA A 390 0.45 23.49 -2.22
CA ALA A 390 0.09 24.77 -2.82
C ALA A 390 0.71 24.98 -4.22
N GLN A 391 1.83 24.31 -4.52
CA GLN A 391 2.52 24.41 -5.79
C GLN A 391 2.46 23.06 -6.53
N ASP A 392 1.53 22.95 -7.47
CA ASP A 392 1.17 21.71 -8.18
C ASP A 392 2.29 21.15 -9.08
N THR A 393 3.27 21.96 -9.45
CA THR A 393 4.38 21.60 -10.35
C THR A 393 5.69 21.26 -9.63
N ARG A 394 5.67 21.12 -8.29
CA ARG A 394 6.88 20.80 -7.49
C ARG A 394 7.22 19.30 -7.50
N ARG A 395 8.48 18.99 -7.83
CA ARG A 395 9.11 17.67 -7.73
C ARG A 395 9.71 17.41 -6.35
N PHE A 396 10.40 18.40 -5.79
CA PHE A 396 11.00 18.40 -4.45
C PHE A 396 10.96 19.82 -3.84
N VAL A 397 11.29 19.94 -2.55
CA VAL A 397 11.38 21.22 -1.81
C VAL A 397 12.70 21.32 -1.07
N LEU A 398 13.44 22.40 -1.32
CA LEU A 398 14.59 22.79 -0.52
C LEU A 398 14.13 23.58 0.70
N GLY A 399 14.86 23.46 1.81
CA GLY A 399 14.61 24.22 3.02
C GLY A 399 15.86 24.34 3.88
N PHE A 400 15.74 24.99 5.03
CA PHE A 400 16.83 25.07 6.00
C PHE A 400 16.34 25.14 7.44
N THR A 401 17.19 24.69 8.37
CA THR A 401 17.02 24.93 9.80
C THR A 401 18.13 25.85 10.28
N LEU A 402 17.81 26.83 11.13
CA LEU A 402 18.79 27.65 11.85
C LEU A 402 18.52 27.56 13.36
N CYS A 403 19.31 26.71 14.01
CA CYS A 403 19.20 26.40 15.44
C CYS A 403 20.36 27.07 16.20
N GLY A 404 20.09 28.14 16.95
CA GLY A 404 21.13 29.06 17.38
C GLY A 404 21.90 29.56 16.16
N SER A 405 23.22 29.42 16.14
CA SER A 405 24.05 29.72 14.96
C SER A 405 24.30 28.53 14.04
N ILE A 406 23.73 27.35 14.33
CA ILE A 406 23.91 26.15 13.53
C ILE A 406 22.90 26.13 12.41
N MET A 407 23.38 26.23 11.17
CA MET A 407 22.56 26.12 9.97
C MET A 407 22.71 24.72 9.35
N ARG A 408 21.61 24.20 8.83
CA ARG A 408 21.58 22.97 8.03
C ARG A 408 20.62 23.14 6.87
N LEU A 409 21.07 22.74 5.68
CA LEU A 409 20.28 22.72 4.44
C LEU A 409 19.58 21.38 4.28
N TRP A 410 18.33 21.41 3.84
CA TRP A 410 17.43 20.27 3.71
C TRP A 410 16.87 20.16 2.30
N GLU A 411 16.56 18.94 1.90
CA GLU A 411 15.81 18.61 0.70
C GLU A 411 14.74 17.57 1.06
N PHE A 412 13.52 17.80 0.58
CA PHE A 412 12.35 16.93 0.77
C PHE A 412 11.76 16.55 -0.59
N ASP A 413 11.71 15.24 -0.87
CA ASP A 413 11.20 14.67 -2.11
C ASP A 413 10.16 13.57 -1.82
N ARG A 414 9.94 12.72 -2.83
CA ARG A 414 8.91 11.69 -2.83
C ARG A 414 9.32 10.40 -2.14
N VAL A 415 10.56 10.29 -1.63
CA VAL A 415 11.04 9.16 -0.80
C VAL A 415 11.45 9.56 0.62
N GLY A 416 11.58 10.85 0.94
CA GLY A 416 11.81 11.33 2.31
C GLY A 416 12.50 12.69 2.36
N GLY A 417 13.11 12.99 3.51
CA GLY A 417 13.95 14.17 3.68
C GLY A 417 15.42 13.80 3.92
N ILE A 418 16.31 14.53 3.26
CA ILE A 418 17.76 14.46 3.46
C ILE A 418 18.35 15.83 3.80
N ALA A 419 19.47 15.85 4.51
CA ALA A 419 20.10 17.09 4.91
C ALA A 419 21.63 17.05 4.83
N SER A 420 22.19 18.22 4.52
CA SER A 420 23.63 18.52 4.59
C SER A 420 24.23 18.29 5.98
N GLU A 421 25.56 18.34 6.05
CA GLU A 421 26.29 18.54 7.31
C GLU A 421 25.95 19.89 7.94
N PRO A 422 25.81 19.96 9.28
CA PRO A 422 25.56 21.22 9.95
C PRO A 422 26.82 22.09 9.88
N PHE A 423 26.65 23.40 9.83
CA PHE A 423 27.74 24.35 9.95
C PHE A 423 27.35 25.52 10.85
N ASP A 424 28.32 26.04 11.58
CA ASP A 424 28.14 27.21 12.44
C ASP A 424 28.38 28.46 11.60
N ILE A 425 27.34 29.26 11.36
CA ILE A 425 27.43 30.44 10.49
C ILE A 425 28.42 31.49 11.04
N ASN A 426 28.71 31.47 12.34
CA ASN A 426 29.70 32.35 12.95
C ASN A 426 31.13 31.87 12.72
N LYS A 427 31.34 30.59 12.38
CA LYS A 427 32.66 30.03 12.06
C LYS A 427 32.89 29.86 10.56
N ASP A 428 31.82 29.64 9.81
CA ASP A 428 31.85 29.44 8.37
C ASP A 428 30.90 30.43 7.70
N GLY A 429 31.30 31.71 7.73
CA GLY A 429 30.52 32.81 7.15
C GLY A 429 30.44 32.73 5.62
N LEU A 430 31.46 32.18 4.95
CA LEU A 430 31.45 31.99 3.50
C LEU A 430 30.34 31.02 3.07
N ARG A 431 30.22 29.89 3.75
CA ARG A 431 29.16 28.92 3.46
C ARG A 431 27.77 29.47 3.77
N PHE A 432 27.63 30.33 4.78
CA PHE A 432 26.39 31.06 5.04
C PHE A 432 26.02 32.00 3.89
N VAL A 433 26.96 32.81 3.41
CA VAL A 433 26.76 33.70 2.24
C VAL A 433 26.39 32.89 1.00
N SER A 434 27.14 31.81 0.72
CA SER A 434 26.87 30.92 -0.41
C SER A 434 25.46 30.31 -0.35
N ALA A 435 25.01 29.84 0.81
CA ALA A 435 23.66 29.28 0.97
C ALA A 435 22.56 30.32 0.71
N VAL A 436 22.70 31.53 1.25
CA VAL A 436 21.72 32.61 1.07
C VAL A 436 21.67 33.06 -0.39
N LEU A 437 22.82 33.31 -1.02
CA LEU A 437 22.88 33.69 -2.44
C LEU A 437 22.34 32.57 -3.34
N GLY A 438 22.60 31.30 -2.99
CA GLY A 438 22.01 30.16 -3.67
C GLY A 438 20.49 30.22 -3.70
N PHE A 439 19.84 30.40 -2.55
CA PHE A 439 18.37 30.52 -2.48
C PHE A 439 17.81 31.74 -3.22
N LEU A 440 18.58 32.82 -3.31
CA LEU A 440 18.19 34.00 -4.09
C LEU A 440 18.27 33.75 -5.60
N TRP A 441 19.25 32.95 -6.06
CA TRP A 441 19.60 32.84 -7.47
C TRP A 441 19.14 31.57 -8.18
N MET A 442 18.74 30.52 -7.46
CA MET A 442 18.27 29.27 -8.09
C MET A 442 17.18 29.51 -9.14
N ASP A 443 17.27 28.93 -10.33
CA ASP A 443 16.13 28.98 -11.26
C ASP A 443 14.95 28.11 -10.76
N ARG A 444 13.83 28.10 -11.50
CA ARG A 444 12.65 27.30 -11.11
C ARG A 444 12.98 25.79 -11.11
N GLU A 445 13.75 25.28 -12.06
CA GLU A 445 14.11 23.86 -12.11
C GLU A 445 14.96 23.47 -10.89
N GLN A 446 15.96 24.28 -10.55
CA GLN A 446 16.86 24.12 -9.41
C GLN A 446 16.13 24.20 -8.07
N LEU A 447 15.11 25.06 -7.98
CA LEU A 447 14.23 25.08 -6.82
C LEU A 447 13.40 23.78 -6.72
N GLY A 448 13.17 23.07 -7.83
CA GLY A 448 12.41 21.83 -7.88
C GLY A 448 11.08 21.91 -8.61
N PHE A 449 10.82 22.95 -9.41
CA PHE A 449 9.69 22.98 -10.34
C PHE A 449 9.93 22.02 -11.51
N ASP A 450 8.86 21.43 -12.04
CA ASP A 450 8.87 20.57 -13.22
C ASP A 450 9.02 21.40 -14.50
N PRO A 451 10.15 21.31 -15.22
CA PRO A 451 10.38 22.08 -16.45
C PRO A 451 9.56 21.59 -17.65
N THR A 452 8.89 20.43 -17.56
CA THR A 452 8.01 19.92 -18.62
C THR A 452 6.65 20.62 -18.65
N ILE A 453 6.32 21.37 -17.59
CA ILE A 453 5.12 22.20 -17.49
C ILE A 453 5.52 23.63 -17.79
N VAL A 454 5.19 24.10 -18.99
CA VAL A 454 5.60 25.41 -19.48
C VAL A 454 4.49 26.41 -19.25
N GLU A 455 4.85 27.58 -18.73
CA GLU A 455 3.96 28.73 -18.61
C GLU A 455 4.46 29.85 -19.53
N SER A 456 3.63 30.26 -20.49
CA SER A 456 3.91 31.35 -21.43
C SER A 456 2.64 32.17 -21.63
N ASP A 457 2.74 33.50 -21.57
CA ASP A 457 1.62 34.42 -21.82
C ASP A 457 0.37 34.13 -20.95
N GLY A 458 0.59 33.69 -19.71
CA GLY A 458 -0.48 33.31 -18.77
C GLY A 458 -1.16 31.97 -19.07
N VAL A 459 -0.64 31.20 -20.04
CA VAL A 459 -1.15 29.88 -20.41
C VAL A 459 -0.15 28.81 -19.99
N ARG A 460 -0.62 27.82 -19.23
CA ARG A 460 0.14 26.64 -18.85
C ARG A 460 -0.13 25.50 -19.82
N TYR A 461 0.91 24.83 -20.30
CA TYR A 461 0.78 23.70 -21.20
C TYR A 461 1.91 22.67 -21.04
N MET A 462 1.66 21.46 -21.52
CA MET A 462 2.64 20.38 -21.63
C MET A 462 2.81 19.98 -23.09
N LYS A 463 3.98 19.46 -23.45
CA LYS A 463 4.26 18.89 -24.78
C LYS A 463 4.34 17.38 -24.66
N ILE A 464 3.69 16.67 -25.55
CA ILE A 464 3.81 15.21 -25.69
C ILE A 464 4.11 14.84 -27.13
N THR A 465 4.74 13.69 -27.36
CA THR A 465 4.91 13.14 -28.70
C THR A 465 4.06 11.88 -28.83
N ARG A 466 3.03 11.94 -29.68
CA ARG A 466 2.11 10.83 -29.92
C ARG A 466 2.04 10.52 -31.40
N ASN A 467 2.18 9.24 -31.76
CA ASN A 467 2.17 8.77 -33.16
C ASN A 467 3.16 9.55 -34.05
N GLY A 468 4.32 9.91 -33.50
CA GLY A 468 5.36 10.67 -34.20
C GLY A 468 5.02 12.15 -34.43
N ARG A 469 4.01 12.70 -33.74
CA ARG A 469 3.62 14.11 -33.82
C ARG A 469 3.67 14.75 -32.44
N ASP A 470 4.18 15.97 -32.40
CA ASP A 470 4.17 16.76 -31.17
C ASP A 470 2.81 17.42 -31.00
N GLU A 471 2.22 17.23 -29.82
CA GLU A 471 0.96 17.83 -29.42
C GLU A 471 1.19 18.71 -28.17
N ARG A 472 0.57 19.89 -28.15
CA ARG A 472 0.52 20.75 -26.96
C ARG A 472 -0.81 20.55 -26.26
N LEU A 473 -0.75 20.25 -24.97
CA LEU A 473 -1.92 20.09 -24.12
C LEU A 473 -2.01 21.27 -23.18
N ILE A 474 -3.05 22.09 -23.36
CA ILE A 474 -3.31 23.27 -22.54
C ILE A 474 -3.93 22.81 -21.23
N LEU A 475 -3.35 23.23 -20.11
CA LEU A 475 -3.86 22.95 -18.77
C LEU A 475 -4.96 23.96 -18.42
N ASP A 476 -6.18 23.46 -18.28
CA ASP A 476 -7.36 24.28 -18.06
C ASP A 476 -7.69 24.42 -16.57
N ALA A 477 -7.61 23.32 -15.80
CA ALA A 477 -7.91 23.35 -14.38
C ALA A 477 -7.17 22.26 -13.59
N LEU A 478 -6.75 22.57 -12.36
CA LEU A 478 -6.27 21.57 -11.40
C LEU A 478 -7.47 20.82 -10.80
N MET A 479 -7.52 19.50 -10.98
CA MET A 479 -8.63 18.65 -10.53
C MET A 479 -8.37 18.01 -9.16
N ARG A 480 -7.13 17.54 -8.94
CA ARG A 480 -6.72 16.85 -7.72
C ARG A 480 -5.24 17.12 -7.46
N ARG A 481 -4.89 17.36 -6.20
CA ARG A 481 -3.50 17.38 -5.72
C ARG A 481 -3.39 16.50 -4.47
N GLY A 482 -2.55 15.47 -4.53
CA GLY A 482 -2.23 14.63 -3.40
C GLY A 482 -1.47 15.44 -2.34
N SER A 483 -1.82 15.21 -1.07
CA SER A 483 -1.28 15.98 0.05
C SER A 483 -0.04 15.36 0.72
N SER A 484 0.48 14.26 0.16
CA SER A 484 1.67 13.60 0.67
C SER A 484 2.97 14.21 0.15
N VAL A 485 3.95 14.29 1.05
CA VAL A 485 5.35 14.55 0.74
C VAL A 485 5.92 13.28 0.09
N VAL A 486 5.94 12.20 0.86
CA VAL A 486 6.44 10.88 0.44
C VAL A 486 5.28 10.03 -0.07
N GLY A 487 5.41 9.51 -1.28
CA GLY A 487 4.32 8.74 -1.87
C GLY A 487 4.15 9.00 -3.35
N ARG A 488 2.92 8.78 -3.83
CA ARG A 488 2.55 9.00 -5.23
C ARG A 488 2.41 10.48 -5.58
N ALA A 489 2.03 11.31 -4.61
CA ALA A 489 1.75 12.74 -4.82
C ALA A 489 0.92 13.01 -6.09
N THR A 490 -0.12 12.18 -6.31
CA THR A 490 -0.90 12.18 -7.54
C THR A 490 -1.49 13.55 -7.82
N THR A 491 -1.24 14.07 -9.03
CA THR A 491 -1.73 15.38 -9.46
C THR A 491 -2.45 15.23 -10.77
N CYS A 492 -3.70 15.70 -10.82
CA CYS A 492 -4.54 15.57 -12.00
C CYS A 492 -4.96 16.94 -12.49
N TRP A 493 -4.79 17.20 -13.78
CA TRP A 493 -5.28 18.39 -14.46
C TRP A 493 -6.30 18.02 -15.53
N ARG A 494 -7.32 18.86 -15.68
CA ARG A 494 -8.13 18.91 -16.88
C ARG A 494 -7.33 19.66 -17.94
N ALA A 495 -7.24 19.07 -19.12
CA ALA A 495 -6.52 19.63 -20.24
C ALA A 495 -7.33 19.49 -21.53
N TYR A 496 -6.89 20.17 -22.58
CA TYR A 496 -7.38 19.96 -23.94
C TYR A 496 -6.23 20.17 -24.93
N ARG A 497 -6.34 19.57 -26.11
CA ARG A 497 -5.34 19.75 -27.15
C ARG A 497 -5.43 21.15 -27.77
N GLU A 498 -4.30 21.82 -27.89
CA GLU A 498 -4.20 23.12 -28.55
C GLU A 498 -4.71 23.03 -30.01
N GLY A 499 -5.49 24.03 -30.43
CA GLY A 499 -6.09 24.06 -31.78
C GLY A 499 -7.36 23.21 -31.94
N ASP A 500 -7.75 22.41 -30.95
CA ASP A 500 -9.00 21.64 -30.99
C ASP A 500 -10.21 22.54 -30.71
N LYS A 501 -11.04 22.79 -31.74
CA LYS A 501 -12.24 23.64 -31.63
C LYS A 501 -13.29 23.06 -30.69
N SER A 502 -13.36 21.73 -30.55
CA SER A 502 -14.32 21.07 -29.66
C SER A 502 -13.92 21.20 -28.18
N ARG A 503 -12.63 21.49 -27.91
CA ARG A 503 -12.02 21.45 -26.58
C ARG A 503 -12.40 20.17 -25.82
N ALA A 504 -12.39 19.03 -26.51
CA ALA A 504 -12.65 17.73 -25.90
C ALA A 504 -11.76 17.55 -24.66
N PRO A 505 -12.34 17.24 -23.49
CA PRO A 505 -11.59 17.19 -22.25
C PRO A 505 -10.64 16.00 -22.23
N LEU A 506 -9.44 16.22 -21.73
CA LEU A 506 -8.45 15.23 -21.38
C LEU A 506 -8.15 15.34 -19.89
N VAL A 507 -7.75 14.24 -19.27
CA VAL A 507 -7.21 14.24 -17.91
C VAL A 507 -5.76 13.82 -17.96
N ILE A 508 -4.88 14.69 -17.49
CA ILE A 508 -3.45 14.39 -17.30
C ILE A 508 -3.25 14.06 -15.83
N LYS A 509 -2.60 12.95 -15.54
CA LYS A 509 -2.26 12.45 -14.20
C LYS A 509 -0.76 12.26 -14.10
N ASP A 510 -0.12 13.04 -13.23
CA ASP A 510 1.27 12.85 -12.83
C ASP A 510 1.34 12.13 -11.48
N SER A 511 2.25 11.18 -11.35
CA SER A 511 2.46 10.42 -10.12
C SER A 511 3.87 9.84 -9.96
N TRP A 512 4.30 9.68 -8.72
CA TRP A 512 5.60 9.13 -8.35
C TRP A 512 5.48 7.66 -7.94
N GLN A 513 5.92 6.79 -8.83
CA GLN A 513 5.68 5.35 -8.74
C GLN A 513 6.94 4.57 -8.41
N TYR A 514 6.76 3.40 -7.81
CA TYR A 514 7.86 2.46 -7.64
C TYR A 514 8.28 1.91 -9.02
N PRO A 515 9.58 1.91 -9.37
CA PRO A 515 10.05 1.38 -10.64
C PRO A 515 9.65 -0.07 -10.87
N GLU A 516 9.52 -0.87 -9.82
CA GLU A 516 9.20 -2.29 -9.87
C GLU A 516 7.72 -2.58 -10.18
N ARG A 517 6.87 -1.54 -10.21
CA ARG A 517 5.46 -1.70 -10.57
C ARG A 517 5.23 -1.61 -12.07
N ASP A 518 4.21 -2.33 -12.51
CA ASP A 518 3.62 -2.17 -13.83
C ASP A 518 3.18 -0.71 -14.03
N GLN A 519 3.37 -0.20 -15.25
CA GLN A 519 2.98 1.18 -15.56
C GLN A 519 1.48 1.24 -15.77
N GLU A 520 0.80 2.18 -15.10
CA GLU A 520 -0.64 2.37 -15.25
C GLU A 520 -1.05 2.62 -16.70
N GLY A 521 -0.28 3.45 -17.43
CA GLY A 521 -0.55 3.76 -18.83
C GLY A 521 -0.54 2.53 -19.74
N GLU A 522 0.29 1.53 -19.45
CA GLU A 522 0.33 0.25 -20.17
C GLU A 522 -0.94 -0.57 -19.92
N LEU A 523 -1.41 -0.61 -18.67
CA LEU A 523 -2.64 -1.34 -18.31
C LEU A 523 -3.88 -0.68 -18.93
N LEU A 524 -3.94 0.65 -18.95
CA LEU A 524 -5.02 1.39 -19.62
C LEU A 524 -4.98 1.20 -21.13
N ARG A 525 -3.79 1.20 -21.75
CA ARG A 525 -3.64 0.92 -23.18
C ARG A 525 -4.14 -0.49 -23.50
N GLU A 526 -3.70 -1.49 -22.74
CA GLU A 526 -4.13 -2.88 -22.89
C GLU A 526 -5.66 -3.03 -22.76
N ALA A 527 -6.27 -2.39 -21.76
CA ALA A 527 -7.72 -2.41 -21.57
C ALA A 527 -8.46 -1.74 -22.74
N THR A 528 -7.94 -0.60 -23.23
CA THR A 528 -8.52 0.13 -24.36
C THR A 528 -8.43 -0.67 -25.66
N GLU A 529 -7.28 -1.30 -25.94
CA GLU A 529 -7.07 -2.15 -27.11
C GLU A 529 -7.94 -3.41 -27.10
N LYS A 530 -8.23 -3.95 -25.91
CA LYS A 530 -9.18 -5.07 -25.71
C LYS A 530 -10.65 -4.66 -25.74
N GLY A 531 -10.96 -3.37 -25.94
CA GLY A 531 -12.33 -2.87 -26.00
C GLY A 531 -13.07 -2.94 -24.66
N VAL A 532 -12.36 -2.83 -23.53
CA VAL A 532 -12.99 -2.83 -22.20
C VAL A 532 -13.85 -1.57 -22.04
N GLU A 533 -15.16 -1.78 -21.88
CA GLU A 533 -16.13 -0.71 -21.64
C GLU A 533 -16.08 -0.23 -20.17
N ASN A 534 -16.54 1.02 -19.93
CA ASN A 534 -16.65 1.61 -18.59
C ASN A 534 -15.32 1.61 -17.79
N VAL A 535 -14.20 1.75 -18.48
CA VAL A 535 -12.88 2.07 -17.92
C VAL A 535 -12.33 3.26 -18.72
N ALA A 536 -11.62 4.17 -18.06
CA ALA A 536 -11.06 5.33 -18.74
C ALA A 536 -10.18 4.92 -19.94
N ARG A 537 -10.45 5.55 -21.08
CA ARG A 537 -9.77 5.26 -22.34
C ARG A 537 -8.41 5.92 -22.38
N TYR A 538 -7.43 5.13 -22.77
CA TYR A 538 -6.05 5.54 -22.94
C TYR A 538 -5.91 6.60 -24.04
N TYR A 539 -5.13 7.66 -23.77
CA TYR A 539 -4.74 8.65 -24.76
C TYR A 539 -3.22 8.65 -25.01
N HIS A 540 -2.43 8.69 -23.94
CA HIS A 540 -0.97 8.69 -23.96
C HIS A 540 -0.41 8.37 -22.57
N HIS A 541 0.83 7.90 -22.49
CA HIS A 541 1.58 7.85 -21.24
C HIS A 541 3.08 7.94 -21.53
N GLU A 542 3.83 8.42 -20.54
CA GLU A 542 5.29 8.54 -20.62
C GLU A 542 5.92 8.49 -19.23
N THR A 543 7.20 8.14 -19.21
CA THR A 543 8.07 8.46 -18.07
C THR A 543 8.60 9.87 -18.29
N VAL A 544 8.38 10.76 -17.32
CA VAL A 544 8.76 12.17 -17.45
C VAL A 544 10.29 12.25 -17.47
N GLN A 545 10.84 13.08 -18.36
CA GLN A 545 12.28 13.30 -18.48
C GLN A 545 12.63 14.75 -18.20
N VAL A 546 13.64 14.96 -17.36
CA VAL A 546 14.19 16.28 -17.01
C VAL A 546 15.67 16.28 -17.33
N GLY A 547 16.10 17.13 -18.27
CA GLY A 547 17.49 17.13 -18.74
C GLY A 547 17.87 15.88 -19.54
N SER A 548 16.93 15.31 -20.31
CA SER A 548 17.11 14.08 -21.12
C SER A 548 17.37 12.80 -20.33
N ILE A 549 17.09 12.81 -19.03
CA ILE A 549 17.15 11.63 -18.17
C ILE A 549 15.81 11.47 -17.46
N ASP A 550 15.44 10.22 -17.16
CA ASP A 550 14.21 9.92 -16.43
C ASP A 550 14.19 10.68 -15.10
N ASP A 551 13.04 11.27 -14.80
CA ASP A 551 12.83 12.04 -13.58
C ASP A 551 12.56 11.09 -12.42
N ASP A 552 13.65 10.57 -11.84
CA ASP A 552 13.62 9.72 -10.65
C ASP A 552 14.34 10.37 -9.46
N VAL A 553 13.93 9.98 -8.25
CA VAL A 553 14.43 10.62 -7.03
C VAL A 553 15.93 10.39 -6.82
N GLN A 554 16.42 9.18 -7.06
CA GLN A 554 17.81 8.83 -6.76
C GLN A 554 18.80 9.44 -7.76
N THR A 555 18.52 9.34 -9.06
CA THR A 555 19.43 9.76 -10.13
C THR A 555 19.18 11.20 -10.58
N ASN A 556 17.92 11.65 -10.67
CA ASN A 556 17.60 12.99 -11.16
C ASN A 556 17.65 14.04 -10.05
N ILE A 557 16.93 13.80 -8.95
CA ILE A 557 16.81 14.77 -7.86
C ILE A 557 18.05 14.74 -6.97
N ARG A 558 18.36 13.59 -6.36
CA ARG A 558 19.46 13.43 -5.39
C ARG A 558 20.84 13.20 -6.01
N LYS A 559 20.94 13.06 -7.33
CA LYS A 559 22.21 12.84 -8.06
C LYS A 559 23.12 11.76 -7.43
N VAL A 560 22.53 10.67 -6.96
CA VAL A 560 23.22 9.50 -6.38
C VAL A 560 23.98 9.84 -5.08
N LEU A 561 23.49 10.79 -4.28
CA LEU A 561 23.98 11.00 -2.92
C LEU A 561 23.89 9.71 -2.10
N ASP A 562 25.02 9.32 -1.51
CA ASP A 562 25.12 8.07 -0.75
C ASP A 562 24.57 8.25 0.66
N ILE A 563 23.29 7.90 0.83
CA ILE A 563 22.57 7.96 2.11
C ILE A 563 23.24 7.08 3.17
N SER A 564 23.97 6.02 2.78
CA SER A 564 24.68 5.16 3.74
C SER A 564 25.78 5.90 4.50
N LYS A 565 26.25 7.03 3.96
CA LYS A 565 27.24 7.92 4.60
C LYS A 565 26.60 8.96 5.52
N ALA A 566 25.28 8.99 5.68
CA ALA A 566 24.62 9.91 6.59
C ALA A 566 25.10 9.70 8.04
N ALA A 567 25.34 10.79 8.76
CA ALA A 567 25.84 10.76 10.14
C ALA A 567 24.94 9.97 11.10
N ASN A 568 23.64 9.93 10.84
CA ASN A 568 22.66 9.19 11.62
C ASN A 568 22.22 7.84 11.00
N PHE A 569 22.90 7.34 9.96
CA PHE A 569 22.47 6.15 9.23
C PHE A 569 22.25 4.93 10.13
N LEU A 570 23.24 4.58 10.97
CA LEU A 570 23.17 3.41 11.85
C LEU A 570 22.09 3.51 12.92
N SER A 571 21.79 4.72 13.40
CA SER A 571 20.76 4.92 14.43
C SER A 571 19.36 4.87 13.84
N GLN A 572 19.19 5.31 12.58
CA GLN A 572 17.93 5.19 11.85
C GLN A 572 17.69 3.75 11.37
N SER A 573 18.70 3.09 10.80
CA SER A 573 18.60 1.70 10.33
C SER A 573 18.17 0.74 11.45
N ARG A 574 18.72 0.88 12.66
CA ARG A 574 18.31 0.07 13.83
C ARG A 574 16.87 0.33 14.30
N LYS A 575 16.36 1.56 14.14
CA LYS A 575 14.96 1.90 14.48
C LYS A 575 13.98 1.26 13.50
N THR A 576 14.35 1.21 12.21
CA THR A 576 13.54 0.56 11.17
C THR A 576 13.50 -0.96 11.32
N GLU A 577 14.61 -1.59 11.75
CA GLU A 577 14.64 -3.05 12.02
C GLU A 577 13.71 -3.46 13.18
N SER A 578 13.63 -2.63 14.23
CA SER A 578 12.77 -2.90 15.39
C SER A 578 11.28 -2.73 15.11
N SER A 579 10.88 -1.92 14.11
CA SER A 579 9.47 -1.71 13.74
C SER A 579 8.93 -2.74 12.75
N MET A 580 9.78 -3.59 12.17
CA MET A 580 9.43 -4.59 11.15
C MET A 580 9.27 -6.02 11.69
N MET A 581 9.32 -6.22 13.01
CA MET A 581 9.06 -7.52 13.65
C MET A 581 7.58 -7.66 14.00
N PRO A 582 6.89 -8.78 13.66
CA PRO A 582 5.58 -9.06 14.22
C PRO A 582 5.72 -9.32 15.73
N PRO A 583 4.69 -9.03 16.56
CA PRO A 583 4.75 -9.33 17.98
C PRO A 583 4.81 -10.85 18.16
N SER A 584 5.99 -11.38 18.46
CA SER A 584 6.12 -12.74 18.95
C SER A 584 5.37 -12.84 20.26
N THR A 585 4.45 -13.80 20.35
CA THR A 585 3.71 -14.19 21.53
C THR A 585 4.69 -14.50 22.66
N SER A 586 5.02 -13.49 23.45
CA SER A 586 5.76 -13.69 24.70
C SER A 586 4.76 -14.24 25.71
N VAL A 587 4.78 -15.56 25.87
CA VAL A 587 4.23 -16.25 27.04
C VAL A 587 4.78 -15.54 28.28
N SER A 588 3.86 -15.06 29.11
CA SER A 588 4.11 -14.48 30.42
C SER A 588 5.01 -15.40 31.25
N GLN A 589 6.19 -14.92 31.62
CA GLN A 589 6.87 -15.40 32.82
C GLN A 589 7.08 -14.21 33.75
N GLU A 590 6.19 -14.13 34.73
CA GLU A 590 6.34 -13.34 35.94
C GLU A 590 7.73 -13.59 36.55
N ILE A 591 8.53 -12.53 36.70
CA ILE A 591 9.62 -12.52 37.65
C ILE A 591 9.38 -11.36 38.60
N ILE A 592 9.10 -11.75 39.83
CA ILE A 592 8.79 -10.97 41.02
C ILE A 592 9.79 -9.81 41.20
N GLU A 593 9.25 -8.60 41.24
CA GLU A 593 9.93 -7.42 41.76
C GLU A 593 10.25 -7.61 43.26
N ARG A 594 11.54 -7.60 43.61
CA ARG A 594 12.00 -7.14 44.92
C ARG A 594 13.13 -6.15 44.72
N GLY A 595 12.83 -4.89 45.05
CA GLY A 595 13.73 -3.77 44.87
C GLY A 595 14.94 -3.79 45.80
N ARG A 596 15.96 -3.01 45.42
CA ARG A 596 16.52 -1.89 46.21
C ARG A 596 17.61 -1.19 45.40
N SER A 597 17.44 0.13 45.26
CA SER A 597 18.46 1.13 44.93
C SER A 597 19.72 0.96 45.78
N PHE A 598 20.91 1.12 45.20
CA PHE A 598 22.01 1.95 45.77
C PHE A 598 23.07 2.30 44.70
N LYS A 599 23.60 3.52 44.82
CA LYS A 599 24.62 4.20 43.98
C LYS A 599 26.05 3.70 44.29
N VAL A 600 26.88 3.45 43.25
CA VAL A 600 28.27 3.92 42.92
C VAL A 600 29.37 3.89 44.03
N PRO A 601 30.73 3.79 43.82
CA PRO A 601 31.59 3.73 42.59
C PRO A 601 32.79 2.70 42.57
N SER A 602 33.43 2.62 41.38
CA SER A 602 34.88 2.52 41.08
C SER A 602 35.76 1.34 41.55
N GLY A 603 36.55 0.79 40.62
CA GLY A 603 37.88 0.23 40.94
C GLY A 603 38.39 -0.93 40.06
N ILE A 604 39.22 -0.60 39.06
CA ILE A 604 40.52 -1.24 38.71
C ILE A 604 40.60 -2.78 38.61
N GLY A 605 41.00 -3.30 37.44
CA GLY A 605 41.66 -4.62 37.38
C GLY A 605 41.63 -5.32 36.01
N ARG A 606 42.47 -4.88 35.06
CA ARG A 606 43.66 -5.62 34.57
C ARG A 606 43.42 -6.61 33.41
N LYS A 607 43.96 -6.21 32.25
CA LYS A 607 44.32 -7.03 31.09
C LYS A 607 45.14 -8.27 31.49
N ARG A 608 44.90 -9.39 30.78
CA ARG A 608 45.94 -10.40 30.51
C ARG A 608 45.76 -10.98 29.11
N SER A 609 46.77 -10.73 28.26
CA SER A 609 47.07 -11.50 27.06
C SER A 609 47.99 -12.67 27.43
N SER A 610 47.86 -13.80 26.72
CA SER A 610 49.02 -14.59 26.30
C SER A 610 48.65 -15.57 25.18
N SER A 611 49.55 -15.62 24.21
CA SER A 611 49.64 -16.36 22.94
C SER A 611 50.00 -17.84 23.05
N SER A 612 49.70 -18.64 22.02
CA SER A 612 50.65 -19.64 21.45
C SER A 612 50.28 -20.09 20.01
N ILE A 613 51.15 -19.69 19.08
CA ILE A 613 51.83 -20.35 17.93
C ILE A 613 51.12 -21.40 17.04
N GLN A 614 51.35 -21.20 15.73
CA GLN A 614 50.90 -21.82 14.47
C GLN A 614 51.43 -23.23 14.16
N VAL A 615 50.79 -23.94 13.19
CA VAL A 615 51.33 -24.49 11.91
C VAL A 615 50.14 -24.89 10.96
N PRO A 616 50.27 -24.89 9.60
CA PRO A 616 49.22 -24.45 8.66
C PRO A 616 48.69 -25.44 7.57
N ILE A 617 47.52 -25.10 6.96
CA ILE A 617 47.01 -25.37 5.56
C ILE A 617 46.49 -26.81 5.25
N PRO A 618 45.43 -27.07 4.41
CA PRO A 618 45.06 -26.36 3.18
C PRO A 618 43.58 -25.99 2.91
N ALA A 619 43.45 -25.07 1.94
CA ALA A 619 42.22 -24.70 1.25
C ALA A 619 41.66 -25.86 0.40
N GLY A 620 40.36 -26.12 0.54
CA GLY A 620 39.59 -27.00 -0.33
C GLY A 620 38.25 -26.35 -0.67
N LYS A 621 38.13 -25.83 -1.89
CA LYS A 621 36.90 -25.30 -2.49
C LYS A 621 35.73 -26.27 -2.29
N ARG A 622 34.64 -25.82 -1.67
CA ARG A 622 33.27 -26.16 -2.11
C ARG A 622 32.36 -24.96 -1.89
N THR A 623 31.88 -24.47 -3.02
CA THR A 623 30.81 -23.50 -3.19
C THR A 623 29.57 -23.98 -2.45
N CYS A 624 29.29 -23.43 -1.27
CA CYS A 624 27.98 -23.58 -0.65
C CYS A 624 27.07 -22.50 -1.25
N SER A 625 26.26 -22.97 -2.20
CA SER A 625 25.06 -22.32 -2.71
C SER A 625 24.33 -21.57 -1.59
N THR A 626 24.36 -20.23 -1.66
CA THR A 626 23.55 -19.36 -0.83
C THR A 626 22.08 -19.54 -1.16
N SER A 627 21.33 -20.14 -0.24
CA SER A 627 19.88 -20.10 -0.21
C SER A 627 19.39 -18.64 -0.21
N PRO A 628 18.37 -18.25 -0.98
CA PRO A 628 17.86 -16.89 -1.02
C PRO A 628 17.00 -16.63 0.23
N THR A 629 17.64 -16.37 1.36
CA THR A 629 16.93 -16.05 2.60
C THR A 629 17.19 -14.59 2.96
N LYS A 630 16.13 -13.78 2.91
CA LYS A 630 16.02 -12.37 3.34
C LYS A 630 17.01 -11.41 2.67
N LYS A 631 16.55 -10.73 1.61
CA LYS A 631 17.13 -9.42 1.22
C LYS A 631 17.02 -8.49 2.42
N ILE A 632 18.15 -8.20 3.04
CA ILE A 632 18.33 -7.09 3.98
C ILE A 632 17.89 -5.82 3.24
N ILE A 633 16.91 -5.10 3.79
CA ILE A 633 16.36 -3.87 3.21
C ILE A 633 17.40 -2.77 3.43
N SER A 634 18.15 -2.45 2.39
CA SER A 634 19.07 -1.32 2.39
C SER A 634 18.28 -0.02 2.16
N PRO A 635 18.41 1.05 2.96
CA PRO A 635 17.78 2.34 2.70
C PRO A 635 18.10 2.94 1.31
N THR A 636 19.18 2.48 0.69
CA THR A 636 19.58 2.75 -0.71
C THR A 636 18.68 2.12 -1.77
N SER A 637 17.63 1.37 -1.41
CA SER A 637 16.70 0.72 -2.37
C SER A 637 15.37 1.43 -2.57
N LEU A 638 15.12 2.57 -1.92
CA LEU A 638 13.88 3.33 -2.08
C LEU A 638 14.04 4.37 -3.19
N ASN A 639 13.58 4.03 -4.40
CA ASN A 639 13.47 4.98 -5.50
C ASN A 639 12.01 5.13 -5.95
N ARG A 640 11.69 6.30 -6.52
CA ARG A 640 10.43 6.56 -7.21
C ARG A 640 10.71 7.29 -8.51
N ILE A 641 9.97 6.92 -9.54
CA ILE A 641 10.04 7.47 -10.87
C ILE A 641 8.76 8.25 -11.20
N HIS A 642 8.92 9.41 -11.81
CA HIS A 642 7.82 10.29 -12.20
C HIS A 642 7.19 9.80 -13.51
N ARG A 643 5.90 9.45 -13.43
CA ARG A 643 5.12 8.96 -14.58
C ARG A 643 3.93 9.86 -14.86
N ARG A 644 3.66 10.05 -16.15
CA ARG A 644 2.53 10.81 -16.67
C ARG A 644 1.61 9.90 -17.46
N VAL A 645 0.32 9.96 -17.15
CA VAL A 645 -0.74 9.21 -17.83
C VAL A 645 -1.81 10.18 -18.29
N ILE A 646 -2.29 10.02 -19.52
CA ILE A 646 -3.29 10.87 -20.13
C ILE A 646 -4.44 9.99 -20.61
N VAL A 647 -5.65 10.34 -20.20
CA VAL A 647 -6.89 9.64 -20.56
C VAL A 647 -7.89 10.58 -21.22
N SER A 648 -8.76 10.01 -22.05
CA SER A 648 -9.78 10.75 -22.81
C SER A 648 -11.11 10.92 -22.07
N ASP A 649 -11.35 10.14 -21.02
CA ASP A 649 -12.61 10.21 -20.28
C ASP A 649 -12.50 11.19 -19.10
N TYR A 650 -13.49 12.07 -19.00
CA TYR A 650 -13.64 13.05 -17.94
C TYR A 650 -15.02 12.92 -17.31
N GLY A 651 -15.04 12.92 -15.98
CA GLY A 651 -16.26 12.83 -15.20
C GLY A 651 -16.09 13.39 -13.80
N LYS A 652 -17.16 13.34 -13.02
CA LYS A 652 -17.15 13.67 -11.59
C LYS A 652 -17.17 12.39 -10.75
N PRO A 653 -16.63 12.41 -9.52
CA PRO A 653 -16.74 11.26 -8.62
C PRO A 653 -18.19 10.88 -8.32
N ILE A 654 -18.44 9.58 -8.13
CA ILE A 654 -19.77 9.00 -7.91
C ILE A 654 -20.57 9.64 -6.77
N TYR A 655 -19.90 10.08 -5.70
CA TYR A 655 -20.56 10.74 -4.56
C TYR A 655 -21.10 12.15 -4.88
N ARG A 656 -20.83 12.68 -6.08
CA ARG A 656 -21.37 13.96 -6.58
C ARG A 656 -22.54 13.76 -7.57
N ALA A 657 -23.13 12.57 -7.64
CA ALA A 657 -24.30 12.29 -8.45
C ALA A 657 -25.43 13.30 -8.17
N SER A 658 -26.16 13.68 -9.22
CA SER A 658 -27.32 14.60 -9.09
C SER A 658 -28.49 13.96 -8.33
N SER A 659 -28.58 12.64 -8.36
CA SER A 659 -29.64 11.87 -7.71
C SER A 659 -29.13 10.53 -7.16
N TRP A 660 -29.85 9.94 -6.20
CA TRP A 660 -29.57 8.57 -5.76
C TRP A 660 -29.70 7.56 -6.92
N ALA A 661 -30.64 7.78 -7.85
CA ALA A 661 -30.82 6.94 -9.03
C ALA A 661 -29.60 7.04 -9.97
N ALA A 662 -29.09 8.25 -10.20
CA ALA A 662 -27.86 8.45 -10.97
C ALA A 662 -26.63 7.83 -10.28
N MET A 663 -26.56 7.89 -8.94
CA MET A 663 -25.51 7.23 -8.16
C MET A 663 -25.54 5.72 -8.34
N LEU A 664 -26.72 5.09 -8.22
CA LEU A 664 -26.88 3.64 -8.40
C LEU A 664 -26.59 3.21 -9.85
N ALA A 665 -27.07 3.95 -10.84
CA ALA A 665 -26.75 3.69 -12.25
C ALA A 665 -25.25 3.78 -12.52
N ALA A 666 -24.56 4.76 -11.91
CA ALA A 666 -23.11 4.88 -12.01
C ALA A 666 -22.38 3.72 -11.31
N LEU A 667 -22.86 3.28 -10.15
CA LEU A 667 -22.32 2.14 -9.43
C LEU A 667 -22.43 0.87 -10.27
N GLU A 668 -23.61 0.61 -10.84
CA GLU A 668 -23.86 -0.51 -11.75
C GLU A 668 -22.93 -0.45 -12.97
N GLY A 669 -22.80 0.73 -13.60
CA GLY A 669 -21.89 0.93 -14.73
C GLY A 669 -20.43 0.64 -14.38
N CYS A 670 -19.97 1.08 -13.20
CA CYS A 670 -18.62 0.79 -12.71
C CYS A 670 -18.41 -0.70 -12.40
N ILE A 671 -19.42 -1.41 -11.87
CA ILE A 671 -19.36 -2.86 -11.64
C ILE A 671 -19.27 -3.62 -12.97
N LYS A 672 -20.03 -3.20 -13.98
CA LYS A 672 -19.93 -3.74 -15.35
C LYS A 672 -18.53 -3.50 -15.93
N GLY A 673 -17.98 -2.29 -15.77
CA GLY A 673 -16.61 -1.97 -16.19
C GLY A 673 -15.56 -2.81 -15.48
N TYR A 674 -15.72 -3.04 -14.17
CA TYR A 674 -14.83 -3.92 -13.41
C TYR A 674 -14.89 -5.35 -13.93
N LYS A 675 -16.09 -5.88 -14.21
CA LYS A 675 -16.28 -7.23 -14.76
C LYS A 675 -15.56 -7.38 -16.10
N ALA A 676 -15.71 -6.40 -17.00
CA ALA A 676 -15.04 -6.39 -18.29
C ALA A 676 -13.50 -6.31 -18.14
N LEU A 677 -13.01 -5.48 -17.22
CA LEU A 677 -11.59 -5.36 -16.90
C LEU A 677 -11.00 -6.68 -16.36
N TYR A 678 -11.75 -7.36 -15.48
CA TYR A 678 -11.36 -8.66 -14.95
C TYR A 678 -11.32 -9.75 -16.03
N GLN A 679 -12.31 -9.78 -16.92
CA GLN A 679 -12.34 -10.67 -18.08
C GLN A 679 -11.17 -10.41 -19.04
N ALA A 680 -10.72 -9.16 -19.15
CA ALA A 680 -9.51 -8.79 -19.87
C ALA A 680 -8.21 -9.23 -19.15
N GLY A 681 -8.31 -9.81 -17.94
CA GLY A 681 -7.19 -10.35 -17.18
C GLY A 681 -6.56 -9.35 -16.21
N ILE A 682 -7.26 -8.27 -15.83
CA ILE A 682 -6.73 -7.21 -14.95
C ILE A 682 -7.59 -7.10 -13.68
N LEU A 683 -6.97 -7.21 -12.50
CA LEU A 683 -7.58 -6.93 -11.20
C LEU A 683 -7.27 -5.49 -10.78
N HIS A 684 -8.28 -4.73 -10.32
CA HIS A 684 -8.14 -3.30 -10.03
C HIS A 684 -7.47 -3.03 -8.67
N ARG A 685 -7.90 -3.72 -7.60
CA ARG A 685 -7.31 -3.66 -6.25
C ARG A 685 -7.38 -2.33 -5.49
N ASP A 686 -8.09 -1.32 -5.99
CA ASP A 686 -8.28 -0.02 -5.32
C ASP A 686 -9.63 0.62 -5.65
N ILE A 687 -10.69 -0.18 -5.57
CA ILE A 687 -12.06 0.30 -5.69
C ILE A 687 -12.36 1.24 -4.52
N SER A 688 -12.67 2.50 -4.83
CA SER A 688 -12.90 3.55 -3.84
C SER A 688 -13.82 4.64 -4.39
N VAL A 689 -14.45 5.43 -3.52
CA VAL A 689 -15.33 6.56 -3.92
C VAL A 689 -14.66 7.57 -4.86
N GLY A 690 -13.31 7.65 -4.81
CA GLY A 690 -12.52 8.57 -5.61
C GLY A 690 -12.10 8.04 -6.98
N ASN A 691 -12.33 6.75 -7.25
CA ASN A 691 -11.93 6.04 -8.47
C ASN A 691 -13.14 5.56 -9.30
N LEU A 692 -14.36 5.77 -8.80
CA LEU A 692 -15.62 5.55 -9.52
C LEU A 692 -16.11 6.89 -10.05
N MET A 693 -16.14 7.02 -11.38
CA MET A 693 -16.46 8.25 -12.08
C MET A 693 -17.80 8.14 -12.80
N MET A 694 -18.47 9.27 -12.97
CA MET A 694 -19.71 9.37 -13.72
C MET A 694 -19.74 10.62 -14.60
N ASN A 695 -20.45 10.51 -15.73
CA ASN A 695 -20.72 11.59 -16.66
C ASN A 695 -22.24 11.67 -16.87
N GLU A 696 -22.86 12.74 -16.37
CA GLU A 696 -24.29 13.01 -16.55
C GLU A 696 -24.57 13.97 -17.71
N ASP A 697 -23.52 14.46 -18.37
CA ASP A 697 -23.65 15.34 -19.52
C ASP A 697 -23.73 14.48 -20.80
N PRO A 698 -24.90 14.42 -21.47
CA PRO A 698 -25.07 13.61 -22.68
C PRO A 698 -24.29 14.17 -23.88
N THR A 699 -23.80 15.41 -23.80
CA THR A 699 -22.98 16.03 -24.85
C THR A 699 -21.48 15.72 -24.70
N ASN A 700 -21.06 15.27 -23.52
CA ASN A 700 -19.68 14.87 -23.26
C ASN A 700 -19.46 13.44 -23.80
N PRO A 701 -18.45 13.20 -24.65
CA PRO A 701 -18.17 11.90 -25.26
C PRO A 701 -17.62 10.84 -24.30
N SER A 702 -17.47 11.17 -23.01
CA SER A 702 -16.99 10.25 -21.97
C SER A 702 -18.04 9.21 -21.60
N TRP A 703 -17.61 8.05 -21.11
CA TRP A 703 -18.51 7.01 -20.60
C TRP A 703 -19.49 7.56 -19.53
N PRO A 704 -20.77 7.14 -19.52
CA PRO A 704 -21.73 7.54 -18.48
C PRO A 704 -21.26 7.19 -17.06
N ALA A 705 -20.53 6.08 -16.92
CA ALA A 705 -19.85 5.68 -15.71
C ALA A 705 -18.61 4.86 -16.03
N PHE A 706 -17.52 5.06 -15.29
CA PHE A 706 -16.26 4.38 -15.57
C PHE A 706 -15.30 4.34 -14.38
N LEU A 707 -14.39 3.35 -14.41
CA LEU A 707 -13.29 3.22 -13.47
C LEU A 707 -12.04 3.98 -13.94
N ILE A 708 -11.29 4.49 -12.97
CA ILE A 708 -9.98 5.13 -13.15
C ILE A 708 -8.97 4.57 -12.13
N ASP A 709 -7.70 4.96 -12.27
CA ASP A 709 -6.62 4.64 -11.34
C ASP A 709 -6.23 3.14 -11.30
N LEU A 710 -5.49 2.70 -12.32
CA LEU A 710 -4.95 1.33 -12.39
C LEU A 710 -3.55 1.19 -11.76
N ASP A 711 -3.12 2.14 -10.93
CA ASP A 711 -1.78 2.14 -10.30
C ASP A 711 -1.52 0.95 -9.35
N LEU A 712 -2.58 0.38 -8.77
CA LEU A 712 -2.52 -0.81 -7.90
C LEU A 712 -2.93 -2.10 -8.62
N ALA A 713 -3.34 -1.97 -9.89
CA ALA A 713 -3.86 -3.09 -10.65
C ALA A 713 -2.77 -4.09 -11.00
N ILE A 714 -3.17 -5.34 -11.20
CA ILE A 714 -2.27 -6.42 -11.61
C ILE A 714 -2.91 -7.28 -12.67
N ARG A 715 -2.07 -7.90 -13.51
CA ARG A 715 -2.51 -8.99 -14.38
C ARG A 715 -2.82 -10.24 -13.54
N THR A 716 -3.90 -10.95 -13.87
CA THR A 716 -4.35 -12.15 -13.15
C THR A 716 -3.33 -13.29 -13.19
N GLN A 717 -2.54 -13.36 -14.27
CA GLN A 717 -1.49 -14.37 -14.49
C GLN A 717 -0.19 -14.09 -13.74
N ARG A 718 -0.11 -13.04 -12.92
CA ARG A 718 1.12 -12.65 -12.23
C ARG A 718 1.54 -13.71 -11.19
N GLU A 719 2.76 -14.22 -11.32
CA GLU A 719 3.29 -15.31 -10.47
C GLU A 719 3.88 -14.84 -9.12
N GLY A 720 4.08 -13.54 -8.90
CA GLY A 720 4.68 -13.00 -7.67
C GLY A 720 4.32 -11.56 -7.32
N SER A 721 4.72 -11.08 -6.14
CA SER A 721 4.54 -9.67 -5.75
C SER A 721 5.46 -8.76 -6.58
N SER A 722 5.14 -7.46 -6.64
CA SER A 722 5.94 -6.53 -7.45
C SER A 722 7.33 -6.25 -6.91
N GLY A 723 7.69 -6.74 -5.73
CA GLY A 723 8.93 -6.33 -5.06
C GLY A 723 8.93 -4.87 -4.58
N ALA A 724 7.87 -4.10 -4.87
CA ALA A 724 7.73 -2.73 -4.39
C ALA A 724 7.68 -2.71 -2.85
N HIS A 725 8.24 -1.66 -2.27
CA HIS A 725 8.40 -1.53 -0.81
C HIS A 725 7.10 -1.22 -0.07
N GLY A 726 6.06 -0.80 -0.78
CA GLY A 726 4.77 -0.48 -0.16
C GLY A 726 3.63 -0.30 -1.16
N LYS A 727 2.39 -0.44 -0.70
CA LYS A 727 1.18 0.01 -1.39
C LYS A 727 0.34 0.93 -0.51
N THR A 728 -0.04 2.07 -1.07
CA THR A 728 -0.99 3.02 -0.46
C THR A 728 -2.35 2.78 -1.10
N GLY A 729 -3.23 2.02 -0.44
CA GLY A 729 -4.61 1.80 -0.88
C GLY A 729 -5.60 2.44 0.08
N THR A 730 -6.87 2.53 -0.32
CA THR A 730 -7.89 3.22 0.48
C THR A 730 -8.52 2.30 1.53
N ARG A 731 -7.99 2.31 2.76
CA ARG A 731 -8.32 1.33 3.83
C ARG A 731 -9.80 1.16 4.11
N ALA A 732 -10.55 2.25 4.17
CA ALA A 732 -11.98 2.24 4.43
C ALA A 732 -12.76 1.32 3.47
N PHE A 733 -12.27 1.12 2.25
CA PHE A 733 -12.91 0.29 1.23
C PHE A 733 -12.28 -1.08 1.05
N MET A 734 -11.13 -1.36 1.67
CA MET A 734 -10.49 -2.68 1.56
C MET A 734 -11.40 -3.77 2.12
N ALA A 735 -11.46 -4.89 1.40
CA ALA A 735 -12.17 -6.08 1.81
C ALA A 735 -11.61 -6.68 3.12
N ILE A 736 -12.45 -7.31 3.92
CA ILE A 736 -12.10 -7.90 5.23
C ILE A 736 -10.90 -8.84 5.10
N TRP A 737 -10.95 -9.77 4.16
CA TRP A 737 -9.88 -10.75 3.96
C TRP A 737 -8.61 -10.14 3.36
N ALA A 738 -8.72 -9.04 2.59
CA ALA A 738 -7.57 -8.31 2.09
C ALA A 738 -6.86 -7.53 3.21
N LEU A 739 -7.61 -7.04 4.21
CA LEU A 739 -7.06 -6.43 5.42
C LEU A 739 -6.31 -7.46 6.29
N LEU A 740 -6.80 -8.69 6.35
CA LEU A 740 -6.14 -9.83 7.01
C LEU A 740 -4.98 -10.45 6.20
N GLY A 741 -4.52 -9.77 5.16
CA GLY A 741 -3.34 -10.16 4.37
C GLY A 741 -3.57 -11.32 3.38
N LYS A 742 -4.81 -11.75 3.12
CA LYS A 742 -5.10 -12.79 2.12
C LYS A 742 -4.83 -12.29 0.71
N LYS A 743 -4.47 -13.22 -0.20
CA LYS A 743 -4.22 -12.93 -1.63
C LYS A 743 -5.43 -12.24 -2.24
N HIS A 744 -5.21 -11.04 -2.80
CA HIS A 744 -6.27 -10.28 -3.46
C HIS A 744 -6.84 -11.06 -4.64
N SER A 745 -8.16 -11.03 -4.78
CA SER A 745 -8.95 -11.76 -5.78
C SER A 745 -10.11 -10.87 -6.24
N ALA A 746 -10.81 -11.27 -7.30
CA ALA A 746 -11.92 -10.48 -7.84
C ALA A 746 -13.03 -10.21 -6.80
N MET A 747 -13.29 -11.18 -5.90
CA MET A 747 -14.29 -11.02 -4.84
C MET A 747 -13.97 -9.90 -3.87
N HIS A 748 -12.68 -9.60 -3.64
CA HIS A 748 -12.30 -8.50 -2.77
C HIS A 748 -12.63 -7.14 -3.40
N ASP A 749 -12.50 -7.00 -4.72
CA ASP A 749 -12.91 -5.77 -5.42
C ASP A 749 -14.45 -5.62 -5.43
N TYR A 750 -15.20 -6.73 -5.57
CA TYR A 750 -16.66 -6.72 -5.42
C TYR A 750 -17.10 -6.32 -4.00
N GLU A 751 -16.45 -6.83 -2.96
CA GLU A 751 -16.71 -6.41 -1.57
C GLU A 751 -16.40 -4.92 -1.37
N SER A 752 -15.36 -4.39 -2.02
CA SER A 752 -15.05 -2.96 -1.97
C SER A 752 -16.16 -2.07 -2.54
N PHE A 753 -16.89 -2.50 -3.58
CA PHE A 753 -18.07 -1.76 -4.08
C PHE A 753 -19.17 -1.65 -3.02
N PHE A 754 -19.40 -2.69 -2.21
CA PHE A 754 -20.33 -2.63 -1.08
C PHE A 754 -19.90 -1.58 -0.05
N TRP A 755 -18.62 -1.58 0.34
CA TRP A 755 -18.09 -0.58 1.28
C TRP A 755 -18.13 0.85 0.73
N VAL A 756 -17.98 1.02 -0.60
CA VAL A 756 -18.16 2.31 -1.26
C VAL A 756 -19.61 2.81 -1.13
N LEU A 757 -20.60 1.97 -1.42
CA LEU A 757 -22.01 2.33 -1.28
C LEU A 757 -22.35 2.68 0.18
N PHE A 758 -21.96 1.81 1.12
CA PHE A 758 -22.14 2.03 2.56
C PHE A 758 -21.57 3.39 3.01
N TRP A 759 -20.35 3.70 2.58
CA TRP A 759 -19.70 4.97 2.89
C TRP A 759 -20.44 6.17 2.31
N ILE A 760 -20.91 6.08 1.05
CA ILE A 760 -21.66 7.16 0.41
C ILE A 760 -22.93 7.48 1.20
N CYS A 761 -23.70 6.46 1.55
CA CYS A 761 -24.97 6.59 2.28
C CYS A 761 -24.82 7.22 3.67
N ILE A 762 -23.66 7.08 4.31
CA ILE A 762 -23.40 7.59 5.66
C ILE A 762 -22.80 9.00 5.64
N HIS A 763 -21.89 9.25 4.69
CA HIS A 763 -21.08 10.46 4.68
C HIS A 763 -21.61 11.56 3.76
N TYR A 764 -22.53 11.30 2.84
CA TYR A 764 -23.02 12.31 1.90
C TYR A 764 -24.55 12.43 1.97
N ASP A 765 -25.06 13.66 1.97
CA ASP A 765 -26.50 13.96 2.11
C ASP A 765 -27.05 14.58 0.82
N GLY A 766 -26.70 13.98 -0.31
CA GLY A 766 -27.12 14.42 -1.64
C GLY A 766 -26.15 15.38 -2.36
N PRO A 767 -26.51 15.84 -3.57
CA PRO A 767 -25.66 16.67 -4.42
C PRO A 767 -25.29 17.99 -3.75
N ASN A 768 -24.06 18.45 -4.00
CA ASN A 768 -23.51 19.73 -3.50
C ASN A 768 -23.39 19.86 -1.98
N THR A 769 -23.59 18.79 -1.21
CA THR A 769 -23.30 18.79 0.23
C THR A 769 -21.82 18.52 0.49
N LYS A 770 -21.20 19.29 1.40
CA LYS A 770 -19.90 18.90 1.96
C LYS A 770 -20.15 17.65 2.79
N GLY A 771 -19.48 16.55 2.45
CA GLY A 771 -19.65 15.28 3.16
C GLY A 771 -19.51 15.47 4.67
N ARG A 772 -20.36 14.81 5.45
CA ARG A 772 -20.30 14.81 6.92
C ARG A 772 -19.29 13.77 7.37
N ALA A 773 -18.40 14.14 8.30
CA ALA A 773 -17.50 13.20 8.94
C ALA A 773 -18.23 12.51 10.11
N VAL A 774 -18.70 11.28 9.90
CA VAL A 774 -19.20 10.43 10.98
C VAL A 774 -18.01 9.79 11.69
N ARG A 775 -17.66 10.32 12.87
CA ARG A 775 -16.45 9.93 13.63
C ARG A 775 -16.26 8.42 13.78
N ARG A 776 -17.34 7.64 13.90
CA ARG A 776 -17.30 6.17 14.01
C ARG A 776 -16.62 5.53 12.80
N PHE A 777 -16.97 5.98 11.59
CA PHE A 777 -16.49 5.42 10.33
C PHE A 777 -15.27 6.17 9.79
N GLU A 778 -15.10 7.46 10.11
CA GLU A 778 -13.89 8.23 9.78
C GLU A 778 -12.62 7.56 10.34
N LYS A 779 -12.72 6.93 11.51
CA LYS A 779 -11.63 6.15 12.14
C LYS A 779 -11.10 5.01 11.27
N TRP A 780 -11.92 4.47 10.36
CA TRP A 780 -11.51 3.37 9.47
C TRP A 780 -10.33 3.76 8.57
N ASN A 781 -10.13 5.05 8.32
CA ASN A 781 -8.96 5.53 7.57
C ASN A 781 -7.63 5.30 8.33
N PHE A 782 -7.67 5.23 9.66
CA PHE A 782 -6.50 5.28 10.53
C PHE A 782 -6.27 4.00 11.34
N MET A 783 -7.29 3.15 11.44
CA MET A 783 -7.22 1.91 12.22
C MET A 783 -6.20 0.91 11.67
N ASP A 784 -5.71 0.07 12.58
CA ASP A 784 -4.93 -1.10 12.23
C ASP A 784 -5.75 -2.04 11.31
N PRO A 785 -5.15 -2.66 10.28
CA PRO A 785 -5.88 -3.52 9.35
C PRO A 785 -6.64 -4.68 10.02
N GLU A 786 -6.06 -5.33 11.04
CA GLU A 786 -6.69 -6.45 11.73
C GLU A 786 -7.88 -5.97 12.57
N GLU A 787 -7.71 -4.83 13.27
CA GLU A 787 -8.78 -4.20 14.04
C GLU A 787 -9.95 -3.77 13.12
N LEU A 788 -9.63 -3.14 11.98
CA LEU A 788 -10.64 -2.73 11.00
C LEU A 788 -11.37 -3.93 10.41
N ALA A 789 -10.66 -5.02 10.11
CA ALA A 789 -11.26 -6.26 9.64
C ALA A 789 -12.26 -6.82 10.66
N GLY A 790 -11.90 -6.84 11.95
CA GLY A 790 -12.77 -7.27 13.04
C GLY A 790 -14.04 -6.41 13.16
N ILE A 791 -13.90 -5.08 13.08
CA ILE A 791 -15.03 -4.15 13.14
C ILE A 791 -15.96 -4.32 11.94
N LYS A 792 -15.41 -4.44 10.72
CA LYS A 792 -16.19 -4.68 9.51
C LYS A 792 -16.95 -5.99 9.59
N LEU A 793 -16.28 -7.06 10.03
CA LEU A 793 -16.90 -8.37 10.20
C LEU A 793 -18.04 -8.31 11.23
N GLY A 794 -17.79 -7.70 12.40
CA GLY A 794 -18.82 -7.55 13.43
C GLY A 794 -20.02 -6.71 12.99
N LEU A 795 -19.81 -5.74 12.09
CA LEU A 795 -20.89 -4.92 11.54
C LEU A 795 -21.82 -5.69 10.59
N VAL A 796 -21.32 -6.68 9.85
CA VAL A 796 -22.11 -7.46 8.86
C VAL A 796 -22.43 -8.88 9.31
N ALA A 797 -21.98 -9.28 10.50
CA ALA A 797 -22.22 -10.61 11.05
C ALA A 797 -23.67 -10.81 11.54
N ASP A 798 -24.33 -9.72 11.96
CA ASP A 798 -25.68 -9.71 12.48
C ASP A 798 -26.55 -8.70 11.73
N GLU A 799 -27.71 -9.14 11.24
CA GLU A 799 -28.61 -8.35 10.42
C GLU A 799 -29.28 -7.22 11.22
N GLU A 800 -29.68 -7.47 12.47
CA GLU A 800 -30.34 -6.48 13.32
C GLU A 800 -29.37 -5.34 13.65
N VAL A 801 -28.14 -5.68 14.05
CA VAL A 801 -27.08 -4.70 14.32
C VAL A 801 -26.76 -3.86 13.08
N PHE A 802 -26.75 -4.48 11.90
CA PHE A 802 -26.51 -3.78 10.64
C PHE A 802 -27.64 -2.79 10.33
N LEU A 803 -28.90 -3.24 10.42
CA LEU A 803 -30.07 -2.40 10.15
C LEU A 803 -30.18 -1.23 11.14
N GLU A 804 -29.99 -1.47 12.44
CA GLU A 804 -29.95 -0.40 13.46
C GLU A 804 -28.86 0.63 13.15
N THR A 805 -27.69 0.17 12.71
CA THR A 805 -26.60 1.06 12.30
C THR A 805 -27.00 1.90 11.09
N LEU A 806 -27.69 1.32 10.10
CA LEU A 806 -28.16 2.06 8.94
C LEU A 806 -29.23 3.09 9.31
N GLU A 807 -30.22 2.74 10.14
CA GLU A 807 -31.23 3.70 10.61
C GLU A 807 -30.59 4.90 11.33
N GLN A 808 -29.58 4.63 12.16
CA GLN A 808 -28.88 5.65 12.93
C GLN A 808 -28.02 6.58 12.07
N TYR A 809 -27.29 6.04 11.08
CA TYR A 809 -26.21 6.76 10.40
C TYR A 809 -26.42 7.03 8.91
N VAL A 810 -27.40 6.44 8.24
CA VAL A 810 -27.71 6.81 6.86
C VAL A 810 -28.28 8.23 6.82
N THR A 811 -27.84 9.01 5.85
CA THR A 811 -28.29 10.39 5.66
C THR A 811 -29.76 10.42 5.21
N LEU A 812 -30.47 11.51 5.50
CA LEU A 812 -31.88 11.63 5.13
C LEU A 812 -32.09 11.45 3.64
N TYR A 813 -31.15 11.94 2.83
CA TYR A 813 -31.20 11.81 1.37
C TYR A 813 -31.19 10.35 0.87
N TYR A 814 -30.47 9.45 1.55
CA TYR A 814 -30.34 8.05 1.16
C TYR A 814 -31.20 7.10 1.98
N ARG A 815 -32.10 7.62 2.82
CA ARG A 815 -33.08 6.75 3.50
C ARG A 815 -34.12 6.26 2.49
N PRO A 816 -34.49 4.98 2.54
CA PRO A 816 -35.68 4.50 1.84
C PRO A 816 -36.91 5.33 2.23
N PRO A 817 -37.77 5.69 1.26
CA PRO A 817 -38.96 6.51 1.51
C PRO A 817 -39.99 5.87 2.43
#